data_AF-A0A174FH78-F1
#
_entry.id   AF-A0A174FH78-F1
#
_cell.length_a   1.000
_cell.length_b   1.000
_cell.length_c   1.000
_cell.angle_alpha   90.00
_cell.angle_beta   90.00
_cell.angle_gamma   90.00
#
_symmetry.space_group_name_H-M   'P 1'
#
loop_
_entity.id
_entity.type
_entity.pdbx_description
1 polymer ?
#
loop_
_entity_poly.entity_id
_entity_poly.type
_entity_poly.pdbx_seq_one_letter_code
_entity_poly.pdbx_strand_id
1 'polypeptide(L)'
;MINKYLLSSLVCILFYTAQAHPSSKLPQYNIINDLSSLIKNIGNKDIQDDILSLTGQWGVKLDPDSIGEKHNYFNSGHTTMPIQLPGTLDEAGYGTRTVGSDYGILTRRHKYIGPAWYTREFVIPHNWQGKEITLYLERVLWESKVWIDGRFIDTQEGLGTPHYHRLGTLNPGKHRIAIRINNDMIYNIGDKGHSYGEYTQIIWNGILGKIELQSSPTLSIDRIKVYPHTSDNRLDISFDIQNHSNKTLKGEVSYTLKEIGSKKKIYAYKKEIKGEKGIQHHRETLNIRQAVKHWDDLHPNLYRLEICITQKGQSQLKTVDFGFRNVTASRSKILINNRPVFMRGNLDCLHFPLTGYPSCDIQEWERIFSIYKSYGLNHVRFHSWCPPEAAFTAADRIGIYIQAEVLWIDWWMSVVRKERPEMTTRGLPKGLGHNPSADKFVPEELQRMIEAYGNHPSFTMLCIGNELGNSNFDIMQQWIKSLQEKDPRRLYAISTARKIMPADQYMVTHNIPQTGGTYGINGSGTDNDRESIYSKATIPVIAHEVGQYPVYPLWNEIDKYTGALEARNLESLRQQAVKNHIEHQDRKFHEASGALQTILYKGLIENLLRTPSCAGFQMLSMTDYSGQGEALVGWLDSFWDSKGIITPEQFRCYSNDIVPLARFHKYTWQTDETFKAQIQVANYSDTTLITPTIWTLTDETGKLQQQGSREVPLSSGKVNQVDSLSVDLSEITSPGKYYLDVTISGTPYHNRWSIWVYPPYNMPQTNIIIHDKFDSTVISALEQGKKVLLVADQLGKKDNSTPLYFTPLFWSTSFFPGQSNTTLGAWIDKAHPAFSQFPTDNYTDWQWKEITQGRSFIINEHPQLHPIVQPVSDFHINDKLASIFECKVSKGKLLVCGYNLNLDSPVARQLKYSLLHYMTQSNFNPSYSIKIDTLKKMFAYTPKAMVSVPKGFENSILYISCGKQMKNSGSAPWTATLDHTEIQDERCKYKVTCDNIWKDEKGTAWTGKNMTIEIQTPEGIIGDLYVKFEDWNHQNRAGLLSIEGRESILENQKGKERWVKLFIMREDTNDGKIVLKTHTKQGGNLMISQIAFIKQ
;
A
#
# COMPACT_ATOMS: atom_id res chain seq x y z
N MET A 1 46.60 -0.27 10.67
CA MET A 1 47.54 -1.35 11.02
C MET A 1 47.36 -2.66 10.23
N ILE A 2 46.20 -2.90 9.60
CA ILE A 2 45.88 -4.15 8.89
C ILE A 2 46.63 -4.31 7.54
N ASN A 3 47.00 -3.21 6.86
CA ASN A 3 47.69 -3.27 5.56
C ASN A 3 49.15 -3.75 5.60
N LYS A 4 49.86 -3.65 6.73
CA LYS A 4 51.25 -4.12 6.85
C LYS A 4 51.35 -5.65 6.99
N TYR A 5 50.33 -6.30 7.54
CA TYR A 5 50.29 -7.76 7.74
C TYR A 5 49.88 -8.53 6.47
N LEU A 6 49.01 -7.96 5.62
CA LEU A 6 48.68 -8.58 4.33
C LEU A 6 49.87 -8.56 3.35
N LEU A 7 50.65 -7.47 3.35
CA LEU A 7 51.82 -7.34 2.46
C LEU A 7 52.95 -8.32 2.84
N SER A 8 53.18 -8.51 4.14
CA SER A 8 54.18 -9.46 4.64
C SER A 8 53.76 -10.93 4.44
N SER A 9 52.46 -11.21 4.49
CA SER A 9 51.89 -12.53 4.21
C SER A 9 51.95 -12.89 2.72
N LEU A 10 51.68 -11.95 1.80
CA LEU A 10 51.80 -12.17 0.35
C LEU A 10 53.26 -12.39 -0.08
N VAL A 11 54.20 -11.67 0.52
CA VAL A 11 55.64 -11.84 0.24
C VAL A 11 56.13 -13.21 0.74
N CYS A 12 55.63 -13.70 1.87
CA CYS A 12 55.96 -15.06 2.35
C CYS A 12 55.38 -16.16 1.46
N ILE A 13 54.15 -15.98 0.94
CA ILE A 13 53.52 -16.95 0.04
C ILE A 13 54.24 -17.02 -1.32
N LEU A 14 54.72 -15.89 -1.85
CA LEU A 14 55.50 -15.84 -3.09
C LEU A 14 56.93 -16.40 -2.95
N PHE A 15 57.53 -16.30 -1.76
CA PHE A 15 58.82 -16.94 -1.47
C PHE A 15 58.70 -18.46 -1.31
N TYR A 16 57.58 -18.95 -0.74
CA TYR A 16 57.35 -20.39 -0.56
C TYR A 16 56.99 -21.12 -1.86
N THR A 17 56.27 -20.46 -2.78
CA THR A 17 55.93 -21.06 -4.09
C THR A 17 57.12 -21.12 -5.05
N ALA A 18 58.18 -20.33 -4.83
CA ALA A 18 59.40 -20.37 -5.64
C ALA A 18 60.37 -21.52 -5.27
N GLN A 19 60.21 -22.17 -4.11
CA GLN A 19 61.09 -23.27 -3.65
C GLN A 19 60.53 -24.68 -3.90
N ALA A 20 59.26 -24.82 -4.32
CA ALA A 20 58.61 -26.11 -4.53
C ALA A 20 58.27 -26.34 -6.01
N HIS A 21 59.24 -26.89 -6.77
CA HIS A 21 59.14 -27.66 -8.04
C HIS A 21 60.16 -27.22 -9.11
N PRO A 22 61.20 -28.01 -9.39
CA PRO A 22 62.13 -27.78 -10.49
C PRO A 22 61.71 -28.59 -11.72
N SER A 23 60.67 -28.18 -12.45
CA SER A 23 60.46 -28.60 -13.85
C SER A 23 59.18 -28.01 -14.45
N SER A 24 59.30 -26.93 -15.24
CA SER A 24 58.58 -26.75 -16.50
C SER A 24 58.92 -25.38 -17.11
N LYS A 25 59.09 -25.38 -18.44
CA LYS A 25 59.43 -24.22 -19.26
C LYS A 25 58.22 -23.27 -19.36
N LEU A 26 58.32 -22.07 -18.80
CA LEU A 26 57.49 -20.91 -19.10
C LEU A 26 58.39 -19.67 -19.26
N PRO A 27 58.05 -18.72 -20.15
CA PRO A 27 58.93 -17.64 -20.57
C PRO A 27 59.18 -16.63 -19.45
N GLN A 28 60.45 -16.22 -19.28
CA GLN A 28 60.87 -15.17 -18.34
C GLN A 28 60.16 -13.85 -18.65
N TYR A 29 59.06 -13.57 -17.95
CA TYR A 29 58.50 -12.23 -17.84
C TYR A 29 59.29 -11.44 -16.79
N ASN A 30 59.56 -10.18 -17.13
CA ASN A 30 60.48 -9.27 -16.45
C ASN A 30 59.88 -8.74 -15.13
N ILE A 31 59.79 -9.60 -14.12
CA ILE A 31 59.19 -9.32 -12.79
C ILE A 31 59.83 -8.11 -12.10
N ILE A 32 61.10 -7.80 -12.37
CA ILE A 32 61.81 -6.66 -11.74
C ILE A 32 61.42 -5.31 -12.40
N ASN A 33 61.17 -5.28 -13.71
CA ASN A 33 60.65 -4.09 -14.37
C ASN A 33 59.17 -3.86 -14.04
N ASP A 34 58.39 -4.94 -13.90
CA ASP A 34 57.00 -4.83 -13.44
C ASP A 34 56.90 -4.46 -11.97
N LEU A 35 57.82 -4.90 -11.07
CA LEU A 35 57.84 -4.42 -9.69
C LEU A 35 58.29 -2.97 -9.57
N SER A 36 59.21 -2.48 -10.41
CA SER A 36 59.56 -1.06 -10.43
C SER A 36 58.46 -0.19 -11.07
N SER A 37 57.70 -0.71 -12.04
CA SER A 37 56.49 -0.09 -12.57
C SER A 37 55.34 -0.15 -11.56
N LEU A 38 55.23 -1.23 -10.77
CA LEU A 38 54.27 -1.38 -9.67
C LEU A 38 54.63 -0.48 -8.50
N ILE A 39 55.91 -0.29 -8.17
CA ILE A 39 56.37 0.65 -7.12
C ILE A 39 56.25 2.11 -7.60
N LYS A 40 56.47 2.40 -8.90
CA LYS A 40 56.14 3.71 -9.50
C LYS A 40 54.62 3.94 -9.62
N ASN A 41 53.81 2.90 -9.83
CA ASN A 41 52.34 2.98 -9.87
C ASN A 41 51.70 2.93 -8.47
N ILE A 42 52.38 2.39 -7.46
CA ILE A 42 52.01 2.52 -6.04
C ILE A 42 52.40 3.92 -5.52
N GLY A 43 53.38 4.57 -6.15
CA GLY A 43 53.70 5.99 -5.96
C GLY A 43 52.81 6.98 -6.73
N ASN A 44 51.84 6.50 -7.53
CA ASN A 44 50.88 7.31 -8.29
C ASN A 44 49.44 6.79 -8.12
N LYS A 45 49.10 6.35 -6.90
CA LYS A 45 47.70 6.23 -6.49
C LYS A 45 47.29 7.56 -5.85
N ASP A 46 46.70 8.43 -6.67
CA ASP A 46 45.81 9.50 -6.23
C ASP A 46 44.68 8.88 -5.37
N ILE A 47 44.91 8.77 -4.07
CA ILE A 47 43.86 8.61 -3.06
C ILE A 47 43.59 10.02 -2.55
N GLN A 48 42.52 10.63 -3.06
CA GLN A 48 41.77 11.76 -2.47
C GLN A 48 42.50 12.57 -1.40
N ASP A 49 43.49 13.37 -1.80
CA ASP A 49 44.20 14.29 -0.92
C ASP A 49 43.31 15.46 -0.43
N ASP A 50 42.05 15.54 -0.89
CA ASP A 50 41.09 16.60 -0.61
C ASP A 50 39.89 16.16 0.25
N ILE A 51 39.81 14.89 0.68
CA ILE A 51 38.73 14.39 1.56
C ILE A 51 39.32 13.76 2.83
N LEU A 52 38.75 14.11 3.98
CA LEU A 52 39.08 13.52 5.27
C LEU A 52 37.81 12.93 5.92
N SER A 53 37.76 11.62 6.08
CA SER A 53 36.66 10.96 6.80
C SER A 53 36.73 11.22 8.31
N LEU A 54 35.57 11.52 8.89
CA LEU A 54 35.34 11.63 10.33
C LEU A 54 34.49 10.47 10.87
N THR A 55 34.38 9.36 10.13
CA THR A 55 33.74 8.13 10.61
C THR A 55 34.58 7.47 11.72
N GLY A 56 33.95 6.73 12.63
CA GLY A 56 34.63 6.12 13.79
C GLY A 56 33.96 6.46 15.13
N GLN A 57 34.75 6.41 16.19
CA GLN A 57 34.30 6.72 17.53
C GLN A 57 34.17 8.24 17.74
N TRP A 58 33.07 8.64 18.36
CA TRP A 58 32.75 10.01 18.79
C TRP A 58 32.35 10.00 20.26
N GLY A 59 32.41 11.16 20.91
CA GLY A 59 31.78 11.38 22.20
C GLY A 59 30.39 12.00 22.02
N VAL A 60 29.36 11.44 22.65
CA VAL A 60 27.99 11.96 22.66
C VAL A 60 27.53 12.40 24.05
N LYS A 61 26.76 13.49 24.12
CA LYS A 61 26.07 13.94 25.33
C LYS A 61 24.63 14.34 25.00
N LEU A 62 23.68 13.71 25.67
CA LEU A 62 22.25 14.05 25.58
C LEU A 62 22.02 15.42 26.23
N ASP A 63 21.11 16.20 25.66
CA ASP A 63 20.74 17.55 26.10
C ASP A 63 19.20 17.72 26.10
N PRO A 64 18.48 16.92 26.91
CA PRO A 64 17.01 16.89 26.89
C PRO A 64 16.37 18.22 27.28
N ASP A 65 17.07 19.03 28.07
CA ASP A 65 16.61 20.35 28.53
C ASP A 65 17.09 21.50 27.63
N SER A 66 17.78 21.20 26.53
CA SER A 66 18.34 22.19 25.59
C SER A 66 19.23 23.27 26.23
N ILE A 67 20.02 22.89 27.24
CA ILE A 67 20.91 23.78 27.99
C ILE A 67 22.37 23.75 27.51
N GLY A 68 22.71 22.84 26.59
CA GLY A 68 24.09 22.56 26.21
C GLY A 68 24.83 23.74 25.60
N GLU A 69 24.15 24.63 24.86
CA GLU A 69 24.77 25.86 24.32
C GLU A 69 25.18 26.81 25.47
N LYS A 70 24.26 27.03 26.43
CA LYS A 70 24.51 27.87 27.61
C LYS A 70 25.62 27.32 28.51
N HIS A 71 25.74 26.00 28.60
CA HIS A 71 26.74 25.31 29.41
C HIS A 71 27.99 24.89 28.62
N ASN A 72 28.17 25.40 27.39
CA ASN A 72 29.35 25.17 26.55
C ASN A 72 29.67 23.68 26.29
N TYR A 73 28.66 22.85 26.02
CA TYR A 73 28.86 21.42 25.75
C TYR A 73 29.75 21.15 24.52
N PHE A 74 29.88 22.11 23.60
CA PHE A 74 30.87 22.08 22.52
C PHE A 74 32.34 22.02 22.98
N ASN A 75 32.62 22.25 24.26
CA ASN A 75 33.96 22.12 24.86
C ASN A 75 34.17 20.84 25.67
N SER A 76 33.16 19.98 25.80
CA SER A 76 33.05 18.96 26.85
C SER A 76 33.82 17.64 26.58
N GLY A 77 35.04 17.72 26.06
CA GLY A 77 35.83 16.58 25.54
C GLY A 77 36.06 15.38 26.46
N HIS A 78 35.74 15.46 27.76
CA HIS A 78 35.92 14.38 28.75
C HIS A 78 34.62 13.93 29.47
N THR A 79 33.45 14.50 29.17
CA THR A 79 32.17 14.16 29.85
C THR A 79 31.14 13.52 28.92
N THR A 80 31.60 12.95 27.82
CA THR A 80 30.75 12.34 26.78
C THR A 80 30.78 10.82 26.86
N MET A 81 29.65 10.19 26.51
CA MET A 81 29.54 8.74 26.33
C MET A 81 30.10 8.36 24.95
N PRO A 82 30.71 7.18 24.75
CA PRO A 82 31.19 6.79 23.43
C PRO A 82 30.02 6.46 22.50
N ILE A 83 30.12 6.81 21.22
CA ILE A 83 29.23 6.35 20.16
C ILE A 83 30.01 6.08 18.88
N GLN A 84 29.62 5.04 18.14
CA GLN A 84 30.16 4.77 16.82
C GLN A 84 29.30 5.50 15.80
N LEU A 85 29.92 6.36 14.97
CA LEU A 85 29.25 7.01 13.85
C LEU A 85 29.91 6.58 12.52
N PRO A 86 29.14 6.35 11.45
CA PRO A 86 27.70 6.64 11.32
C PRO A 86 26.82 5.66 12.11
N GLY A 87 25.70 6.15 12.63
CA GLY A 87 24.79 5.39 13.50
C GLY A 87 23.88 6.30 14.33
N THR A 88 23.03 5.69 15.15
CA THR A 88 22.01 6.38 15.95
C THR A 88 22.12 6.13 17.46
N LEU A 89 21.49 7.00 18.25
CA LEU A 89 21.32 6.79 19.70
C LEU A 89 20.53 5.51 20.02
N ASP A 90 19.53 5.18 19.19
CA ASP A 90 18.70 3.98 19.32
C ASP A 90 19.55 2.70 19.27
N GLU A 91 20.43 2.58 18.27
CA GLU A 91 21.36 1.46 18.11
C GLU A 91 22.40 1.41 19.24
N ALA A 92 22.83 2.57 19.73
CA ALA A 92 23.76 2.67 20.85
C ALA A 92 23.09 2.39 22.23
N GLY A 93 21.76 2.24 22.27
CA GLY A 93 21.01 2.01 23.51
C GLY A 93 20.88 3.24 24.41
N TYR A 94 20.97 4.44 23.85
CA TYR A 94 20.82 5.70 24.59
C TYR A 94 19.39 6.25 24.52
N GLY A 95 18.95 6.89 25.60
CA GLY A 95 17.59 7.41 25.75
C GLY A 95 16.75 6.61 26.74
N THR A 96 15.43 6.79 26.69
CA THR A 96 14.49 6.11 27.58
C THR A 96 14.17 4.72 27.05
N ARG A 97 14.45 3.67 27.82
CA ARG A 97 14.07 2.30 27.48
C ARG A 97 12.53 2.15 27.49
N THR A 98 11.98 1.53 26.46
CA THR A 98 10.53 1.31 26.34
C THR A 98 10.09 0.01 27.02
N VAL A 99 8.85 0.01 27.54
CA VAL A 99 8.19 -1.15 28.15
C VAL A 99 6.82 -1.34 27.48
N GLY A 100 6.46 -2.58 27.12
CA GLY A 100 5.22 -2.90 26.43
C GLY A 100 5.29 -2.69 24.91
N SER A 101 4.16 -2.87 24.22
CA SER A 101 4.04 -2.66 22.78
C SER A 101 3.55 -1.26 22.48
N ASP A 102 4.15 -0.61 21.49
CA ASP A 102 3.51 0.51 20.80
C ASP A 102 2.31 -0.02 19.98
N TYR A 103 1.24 0.77 19.88
CA TYR A 103 0.02 0.38 19.16
C TYR A 103 0.18 0.62 17.66
N GLY A 104 -0.03 -0.41 16.85
CA GLY A 104 -0.12 -0.26 15.40
C GLY A 104 1.22 -0.11 14.68
N ILE A 105 2.35 -0.29 15.39
CA ILE A 105 3.71 -0.08 14.90
C ILE A 105 4.71 -1.03 15.58
N LEU A 106 5.89 -1.17 14.98
CA LEU A 106 7.04 -1.78 15.67
C LEU A 106 7.48 -0.92 16.86
N THR A 107 7.93 -1.57 17.92
CA THR A 107 8.34 -0.90 19.16
C THR A 107 9.84 -0.61 19.16
N ARG A 108 10.22 0.66 19.34
CA ARG A 108 11.64 1.05 19.57
C ARG A 108 12.14 0.55 20.91
N ARG A 109 13.36 -0.01 20.97
CA ARG A 109 13.97 -0.43 22.26
C ARG A 109 14.26 0.75 23.19
N HIS A 110 14.78 1.84 22.64
CA HIS A 110 15.08 3.09 23.35
C HIS A 110 14.52 4.26 22.54
N LYS A 111 14.06 5.32 23.22
CA LYS A 111 13.53 6.53 22.57
C LYS A 111 14.26 7.76 23.07
N TYR A 112 14.76 8.58 22.15
CA TYR A 112 15.30 9.91 22.43
C TYR A 112 14.89 10.91 21.34
N ILE A 113 14.18 11.96 21.76
CA ILE A 113 13.84 13.11 20.93
C ILE A 113 14.31 14.35 21.66
N GLY A 114 15.10 15.16 20.98
CA GLY A 114 15.70 16.39 21.48
C GLY A 114 17.15 16.54 21.06
N PRO A 115 17.82 17.60 21.51
CA PRO A 115 19.20 17.88 21.10
C PRO A 115 20.21 16.87 21.66
N ALA A 116 21.22 16.52 20.88
CA ALA A 116 22.38 15.75 21.34
C ALA A 116 23.67 16.33 20.75
N TRP A 117 24.74 16.29 21.54
CA TRP A 117 26.03 16.86 21.20
C TRP A 117 27.04 15.77 20.87
N TYR A 118 27.61 15.83 19.67
CA TYR A 118 28.64 14.91 19.18
C TYR A 118 29.97 15.65 19.09
N THR A 119 31.01 15.11 19.69
CA THR A 119 32.34 15.73 19.74
C THR A 119 33.42 14.77 19.27
N ARG A 120 34.40 15.30 18.53
CA ARG A 120 35.56 14.54 18.07
C ARG A 120 36.74 15.46 17.81
N GLU A 121 37.94 14.91 17.97
CA GLU A 121 39.18 15.54 17.53
C GLU A 121 39.60 15.00 16.17
N PHE A 122 40.16 15.87 15.33
CA PHE A 122 40.68 15.54 14.01
C PHE A 122 41.92 16.37 13.70
N VAL A 123 42.62 16.02 12.62
CA VAL A 123 43.85 16.70 12.22
C VAL A 123 43.70 17.21 10.79
N ILE A 124 43.83 18.53 10.60
CA ILE A 124 43.94 19.13 9.26
C ILE A 124 45.36 18.90 8.74
N PRO A 125 45.52 18.28 7.56
CA PRO A 125 46.84 18.00 7.01
C PRO A 125 47.50 19.26 6.45
N HIS A 126 48.83 19.27 6.38
CA HIS A 126 49.61 20.46 5.98
C HIS A 126 49.34 20.92 4.54
N ASN A 127 48.98 20.00 3.64
CA ASN A 127 48.62 20.31 2.25
C ASN A 127 47.25 21.02 2.12
N TRP A 128 46.48 21.16 3.20
CA TRP A 128 45.21 21.91 3.22
C TRP A 128 45.37 23.37 3.66
N GLN A 129 46.59 23.82 3.97
CA GLN A 129 46.85 25.21 4.34
C GLN A 129 46.28 26.18 3.29
N GLY A 130 45.38 27.07 3.72
CA GLY A 130 44.77 28.09 2.86
C GLY A 130 43.72 27.56 1.88
N LYS A 131 43.36 26.27 1.95
CA LYS A 131 42.19 25.71 1.26
C LYS A 131 40.93 25.98 2.07
N GLU A 132 39.81 26.11 1.38
CA GLU A 132 38.48 26.19 1.98
C GLU A 132 38.02 24.80 2.36
N ILE A 133 37.39 24.66 3.53
CA ILE A 133 36.96 23.38 4.08
C ILE A 133 35.44 23.39 4.26
N THR A 134 34.79 22.35 3.76
CA THR A 134 33.36 22.09 3.97
C THR A 134 33.19 20.79 4.73
N LEU A 135 32.35 20.77 5.77
CA LEU A 135 31.87 19.54 6.38
C LEU A 135 30.62 19.06 5.65
N TYR A 136 30.69 17.83 5.14
CA TYR A 136 29.59 17.11 4.53
C TYR A 136 29.04 16.08 5.53
N LEU A 137 27.75 16.22 5.85
CA LEU A 137 26.99 15.22 6.60
C LEU A 137 25.92 14.66 5.65
N GLU A 138 26.03 13.38 5.29
CA GLU A 138 25.14 12.79 4.28
C GLU A 138 23.68 12.80 4.71
N ARG A 139 23.40 12.43 5.97
CA ARG A 139 22.04 12.44 6.47
C ARG A 139 21.97 12.68 7.98
N VAL A 140 21.13 13.64 8.34
CA VAL A 140 20.81 14.08 9.70
C VAL A 140 19.29 14.27 9.79
N LEU A 141 18.72 14.03 10.97
CA LEU A 141 17.34 14.38 11.29
C LEU A 141 17.37 15.30 12.52
N TRP A 142 16.95 16.56 12.49
CA TRP A 142 16.62 17.44 11.36
C TRP A 142 17.65 18.56 11.22
N GLU A 143 17.97 19.22 12.33
CA GLU A 143 18.92 20.34 12.37
C GLU A 143 20.30 19.85 12.81
N SER A 144 21.35 20.40 12.19
CA SER A 144 22.72 20.31 12.71
C SER A 144 23.31 21.70 12.89
N LYS A 145 23.98 21.93 14.03
CA LYS A 145 24.81 23.12 14.27
C LYS A 145 26.24 22.70 14.54
N VAL A 146 27.22 23.44 14.02
CA VAL A 146 28.64 23.07 14.07
C VAL A 146 29.48 24.12 14.79
N TRP A 147 30.40 23.63 15.63
CA TRP A 147 31.47 24.41 16.25
C TRP A 147 32.83 23.81 15.94
N ILE A 148 33.83 24.67 15.71
CA ILE A 148 35.24 24.29 15.60
C ILE A 148 36.01 25.03 16.69
N ASP A 149 36.76 24.29 17.50
CA ASP A 149 37.54 24.79 18.65
C ASP A 149 36.73 25.72 19.57
N GLY A 150 35.46 25.37 19.78
CA GLY A 150 34.53 26.10 20.63
C GLY A 150 33.91 27.35 20.02
N ARG A 151 34.18 27.66 18.74
CA ARG A 151 33.55 28.75 18.00
C ARG A 151 32.42 28.23 17.12
N PHE A 152 31.25 28.85 17.21
CA PHE A 152 30.11 28.54 16.33
C PHE A 152 30.44 28.89 14.88
N ILE A 153 30.04 28.02 13.96
CA ILE A 153 30.33 28.14 12.53
C ILE A 153 29.05 28.33 11.72
N ASP A 154 28.16 27.34 11.73
CA ASP A 154 27.02 27.27 10.81
C ASP A 154 25.88 26.40 11.36
N THR A 155 24.69 26.59 10.78
CA THR A 155 23.46 25.81 11.02
C THR A 155 22.92 25.33 9.69
N GLN A 156 22.57 24.05 9.60
CA GLN A 156 21.93 23.44 8.43
C GLN A 156 20.70 22.65 8.85
N GLU A 157 19.70 22.60 7.97
CA GLU A 157 18.43 21.91 8.17
C GLU A 157 17.94 21.23 6.88
N GLY A 158 17.36 20.04 7.03
CA GLY A 158 16.82 19.23 5.93
C GLY A 158 16.27 17.91 6.46
N LEU A 159 15.41 17.25 5.67
CA LEU A 159 14.84 15.93 6.02
C LEU A 159 15.36 14.81 5.12
N GLY A 160 15.56 15.13 3.83
CA GLY A 160 15.97 14.17 2.81
C GLY A 160 17.28 14.50 2.11
N THR A 161 17.96 15.58 2.49
CA THR A 161 19.13 16.11 1.77
C THR A 161 20.36 16.25 2.68
N PRO A 162 21.59 16.17 2.12
CA PRO A 162 22.81 16.32 2.91
C PRO A 162 23.00 17.75 3.44
N HIS A 163 23.68 17.87 4.57
CA HIS A 163 24.09 19.15 5.12
C HIS A 163 25.52 19.50 4.72
N TYR A 164 25.72 20.74 4.24
CA TYR A 164 27.02 21.27 3.82
C TYR A 164 27.38 22.48 4.69
N HIS A 165 28.24 22.30 5.70
CA HIS A 165 28.69 23.39 6.57
C HIS A 165 30.01 23.96 6.05
N ARG A 166 30.02 25.24 5.70
CA ARG A 166 31.24 25.92 5.21
C ARG A 166 32.09 26.36 6.41
N LEU A 167 33.15 25.60 6.71
CA LEU A 167 34.03 25.85 7.86
C LEU A 167 35.02 26.99 7.64
N GLY A 168 35.22 27.39 6.38
CA GLY A 168 36.24 28.37 6.00
C GLY A 168 37.63 27.73 5.92
N THR A 169 38.66 28.49 6.22
CA THR A 169 40.04 28.01 6.28
C THR A 169 40.43 27.63 7.72
N LEU A 170 41.12 26.51 7.88
CA LEU A 170 41.69 26.06 9.16
C LEU A 170 43.20 25.89 9.03
N ASN A 171 43.93 26.12 10.12
CA ASN A 171 45.37 25.88 10.14
C ASN A 171 45.65 24.36 10.18
N PRO A 172 46.77 23.88 9.62
CA PRO A 172 47.21 22.52 9.83
C PRO A 172 47.40 22.19 11.31
N GLY A 173 47.06 20.97 11.69
CA GLY A 173 47.18 20.49 13.06
C GLY A 173 45.85 20.03 13.66
N LYS A 174 45.85 19.88 14.98
CA LYS A 174 44.76 19.27 15.73
C LYS A 174 43.63 20.28 15.97
N HIS A 175 42.40 19.87 15.68
CA HIS A 175 41.18 20.63 15.90
C HIS A 175 40.14 19.77 16.60
N ARG A 176 39.19 20.43 17.27
CA ARG A 176 38.00 19.79 17.83
C ARG A 176 36.77 20.27 17.07
N ILE A 177 35.95 19.32 16.65
CA ILE A 177 34.60 19.57 16.14
C ILE A 177 33.57 19.20 17.21
N ALA A 178 32.55 20.03 17.34
CA ALA A 178 31.32 19.69 18.04
C ALA A 178 30.13 19.91 17.11
N ILE A 179 29.21 18.96 17.07
CA ILE A 179 28.00 18.99 16.26
C ILE A 179 26.82 18.78 17.20
N ARG A 180 25.89 19.75 17.25
CA ARG A 180 24.60 19.57 17.93
C ARG A 180 23.58 19.11 16.89
N ILE A 181 23.03 17.91 17.08
CA ILE A 181 21.93 17.39 16.26
C ILE A 181 20.63 17.55 17.02
N ASN A 182 19.63 18.18 16.42
CA ASN A 182 18.30 18.35 16.98
C ASN A 182 17.25 17.68 16.09
N ASN A 183 16.68 16.60 16.59
CA ASN A 183 15.61 15.83 15.93
C ASN A 183 14.21 16.19 16.45
N ASP A 184 14.05 17.31 17.17
CA ASP A 184 12.71 17.86 17.43
C ASP A 184 11.99 18.25 16.13
N MET A 185 10.68 18.42 16.22
CA MET A 185 9.85 18.93 15.14
C MET A 185 10.11 20.45 14.96
N ILE A 186 11.20 20.79 14.27
CA ILE A 186 11.66 22.17 14.01
C ILE A 186 10.59 22.98 13.26
N TYR A 187 9.97 22.34 12.27
CA TYR A 187 8.83 22.87 11.53
C TYR A 187 7.61 22.01 11.76
N ASN A 188 6.44 22.63 11.95
CA ASN A 188 5.21 21.90 12.24
C ASN A 188 4.64 21.23 10.98
N ILE A 189 5.17 20.05 10.67
CA ILE A 189 4.69 19.17 9.59
C ILE A 189 3.91 17.95 10.11
N GLY A 190 3.78 17.81 11.43
CA GLY A 190 3.22 16.63 12.08
C GLY A 190 4.21 15.47 12.17
N ASP A 191 3.76 14.36 12.76
CA ASP A 191 4.56 13.17 13.09
C ASP A 191 4.02 11.87 12.46
N LYS A 192 3.24 12.00 11.38
CA LYS A 192 2.58 10.88 10.71
C LYS A 192 3.15 10.55 9.33
N GLY A 193 3.87 11.50 8.70
CA GLY A 193 4.53 11.29 7.42
C GLY A 193 5.83 10.50 7.56
N HIS A 194 6.28 9.86 6.48
CA HIS A 194 7.48 9.03 6.50
C HIS A 194 8.78 9.83 6.60
N SER A 195 8.79 11.11 6.22
CA SER A 195 9.95 11.98 6.41
C SER A 195 10.22 12.34 7.88
N TYR A 196 9.18 12.34 8.73
CA TYR A 196 9.27 12.56 10.17
C TYR A 196 8.06 11.90 10.88
N GLY A 197 8.28 10.75 11.51
CA GLY A 197 7.23 9.98 12.19
C GLY A 197 7.75 8.72 12.87
N GLU A 198 6.85 8.00 13.55
CA GLU A 198 7.15 6.77 14.33
C GLU A 198 6.54 5.49 13.72
N TYR A 199 6.06 5.52 12.47
CA TYR A 199 5.34 4.38 11.88
C TYR A 199 6.25 3.28 11.32
N THR A 200 7.11 3.63 10.37
CA THR A 200 8.06 2.71 9.71
C THR A 200 9.49 3.23 9.81
N GLN A 201 9.68 4.49 9.43
CA GLN A 201 10.75 5.30 9.98
C GLN A 201 10.44 5.64 11.45
N ILE A 202 11.49 5.81 12.24
CA ILE A 202 11.44 6.36 13.60
C ILE A 202 12.00 7.78 13.66
N ILE A 203 11.69 8.54 14.72
CA ILE A 203 12.34 9.82 15.00
C ILE A 203 13.68 9.53 15.69
N TRP A 204 14.71 9.22 14.89
CA TRP A 204 16.06 8.91 15.33
C TRP A 204 16.90 10.18 15.57
N ASN A 205 17.96 10.07 16.37
CA ASN A 205 19.01 11.10 16.50
C ASN A 205 20.37 10.42 16.25
N GLY A 206 21.22 11.05 15.45
CA GLY A 206 22.48 10.47 14.99
C GLY A 206 23.00 11.17 13.74
N ILE A 207 24.03 10.59 13.15
CA ILE A 207 24.56 11.01 11.84
C ILE A 207 24.74 9.74 11.02
N LEU A 208 24.12 9.69 9.84
CA LEU A 208 24.12 8.53 8.96
C LEU A 208 24.96 8.81 7.69
N GLY A 209 25.38 7.74 7.01
CA GLY A 209 26.15 7.84 5.76
C GLY A 209 27.52 8.49 5.96
N LYS A 210 28.04 9.18 4.94
CA LYS A 210 29.35 9.83 5.00
C LYS A 210 29.37 11.00 5.99
N ILE A 211 30.47 11.09 6.72
CA ILE A 211 30.82 12.19 7.62
C ILE A 211 32.23 12.62 7.21
N GLU A 212 32.35 13.69 6.45
CA GLU A 212 33.60 14.01 5.76
C GLU A 212 33.89 15.51 5.75
N LEU A 213 35.17 15.87 5.89
CA LEU A 213 35.67 17.18 5.52
C LEU A 213 36.15 17.13 4.08
N GLN A 214 35.80 18.14 3.29
CA GLN A 214 36.18 18.29 1.89
C GLN A 214 36.94 19.60 1.75
N SER A 215 38.16 19.54 1.24
CA SER A 215 38.96 20.72 0.93
C SER A 215 38.78 21.13 -0.52
N SER A 216 38.75 22.43 -0.78
CA SER A 216 38.75 22.99 -2.13
C SER A 216 39.82 24.07 -2.28
N PRO A 217 40.50 24.14 -3.44
CA PRO A 217 41.43 25.21 -3.73
C PRO A 217 40.72 26.57 -3.78
N THR A 218 41.50 27.66 -3.73
CA THR A 218 40.96 29.04 -3.72
C THR A 218 40.06 29.36 -4.92
N LEU A 219 40.35 28.74 -6.08
CA LEU A 219 39.52 28.79 -7.27
C LEU A 219 38.90 27.41 -7.50
N SER A 220 37.60 27.28 -7.26
CA SER A 220 36.88 26.00 -7.23
C SER A 220 35.60 26.02 -8.07
N ILE A 221 35.05 24.83 -8.33
CA ILE A 221 33.76 24.62 -8.99
C ILE A 221 32.77 23.98 -8.01
N ASP A 222 31.53 24.47 -8.02
CA ASP A 222 30.41 23.94 -7.24
C ASP A 222 29.09 23.97 -8.04
N ARG A 223 28.00 23.41 -7.48
CA ARG A 223 26.62 23.48 -8.01
C ARG A 223 26.48 23.09 -9.49
N ILE A 224 27.12 21.99 -9.89
CA ILE A 224 27.07 21.49 -11.27
C ILE A 224 25.69 20.90 -11.59
N LYS A 225 25.05 21.39 -12.64
CA LYS A 225 23.83 20.83 -13.22
C LYS A 225 24.07 20.46 -14.67
N VAL A 226 23.58 19.29 -15.05
CA VAL A 226 23.73 18.72 -16.39
C VAL A 226 22.36 18.56 -17.04
N TYR A 227 22.21 19.06 -18.26
CA TYR A 227 21.00 19.04 -19.06
C TYR A 227 21.29 18.32 -20.39
N PRO A 228 21.08 16.99 -20.44
CA PRO A 228 21.31 16.20 -21.65
C PRO A 228 20.17 16.38 -22.65
N HIS A 229 20.52 16.52 -23.94
CA HIS A 229 19.57 16.61 -25.05
C HIS A 229 19.74 15.41 -25.98
N THR A 230 18.68 14.61 -26.13
CA THR A 230 18.70 13.37 -26.91
C THR A 230 18.52 13.59 -28.42
N SER A 231 17.99 14.73 -28.85
CA SER A 231 17.68 14.99 -30.27
C SER A 231 18.89 15.39 -31.12
N ASP A 232 19.87 16.05 -30.51
CA ASP A 232 21.02 16.67 -31.20
C ASP A 232 22.37 16.32 -30.55
N ASN A 233 22.40 15.34 -29.64
CA ASN A 233 23.60 14.89 -28.91
C ASN A 233 24.34 16.05 -28.21
N ARG A 234 23.59 16.96 -27.61
CA ARG A 234 24.12 18.13 -26.89
C ARG A 234 24.05 17.93 -25.38
N LEU A 235 25.02 18.49 -24.66
CA LEU A 235 25.02 18.58 -23.21
C LEU A 235 25.17 20.03 -22.77
N ASP A 236 24.12 20.61 -22.18
CA ASP A 236 24.23 21.91 -21.53
C ASP A 236 24.59 21.71 -20.06
N ILE A 237 25.54 22.50 -19.57
CA ILE A 237 26.08 22.40 -18.22
C ILE A 237 26.00 23.79 -17.59
N SER A 238 25.49 23.88 -16.36
CA SER A 238 25.63 25.09 -15.55
C SER A 238 26.38 24.76 -14.27
N PHE A 239 27.28 25.63 -13.83
CA PHE A 239 28.02 25.46 -12.58
C PHE A 239 28.50 26.80 -12.05
N ASP A 240 28.85 26.82 -10.78
CA ASP A 240 29.41 28.00 -10.12
C ASP A 240 30.92 27.90 -10.08
N ILE A 241 31.61 28.98 -10.44
CA ILE A 241 33.02 29.16 -10.16
C ILE A 241 33.12 30.04 -8.94
N GLN A 242 33.86 29.58 -7.93
CA GLN A 242 34.05 30.32 -6.69
C GLN A 242 35.52 30.70 -6.54
N ASN A 243 35.77 31.97 -6.27
CA ASN A 243 37.09 32.51 -5.98
C ASN A 243 37.08 33.21 -4.62
N HIS A 244 37.78 32.61 -3.67
CA HIS A 244 37.88 33.11 -2.30
C HIS A 244 38.95 34.19 -2.12
N SER A 245 39.74 34.49 -3.15
CA SER A 245 40.75 35.56 -3.09
C SER A 245 40.17 36.94 -3.42
N ASN A 246 40.89 37.98 -3.01
CA ASN A 246 40.57 39.37 -3.37
C ASN A 246 41.05 39.78 -4.77
N LYS A 247 41.57 38.85 -5.59
CA LYS A 247 42.13 39.13 -6.92
C LYS A 247 41.44 38.26 -7.97
N THR A 248 41.34 38.77 -9.19
CA THR A 248 40.94 37.94 -10.33
C THR A 248 42.03 36.90 -10.61
N LEU A 249 41.63 35.64 -10.68
CA LEU A 249 42.52 34.51 -10.96
C LEU A 249 42.30 34.01 -12.38
N LYS A 250 43.39 33.70 -13.09
CA LYS A 250 43.33 32.98 -14.38
C LYS A 250 43.47 31.49 -14.12
N GLY A 251 42.57 30.69 -14.67
CA GLY A 251 42.59 29.23 -14.58
C GLY A 251 42.23 28.57 -15.90
N GLU A 252 42.31 27.25 -15.94
CA GLU A 252 41.85 26.41 -17.05
C GLU A 252 40.75 25.48 -16.52
N VAL A 253 39.66 25.33 -17.27
CA VAL A 253 38.65 24.29 -17.02
C VAL A 253 38.71 23.26 -18.13
N SER A 254 38.85 22.00 -17.76
CA SER A 254 38.76 20.86 -18.67
C SER A 254 37.52 20.03 -18.41
N TYR A 255 36.88 19.59 -19.48
CA TYR A 255 35.71 18.70 -19.49
C TYR A 255 36.14 17.37 -20.11
N THR A 256 35.81 16.26 -19.46
CA THR A 256 35.96 14.91 -20.02
C THR A 256 34.66 14.15 -19.82
N LEU A 257 34.10 13.60 -20.90
CA LEU A 257 32.90 12.77 -20.85
C LEU A 257 33.27 11.31 -21.13
N LYS A 258 32.86 10.41 -20.23
CA LYS A 258 33.09 8.96 -20.33
C LYS A 258 31.77 8.21 -20.23
N GLU A 259 31.60 7.17 -21.04
CA GLU A 259 30.56 6.15 -20.82
C GLU A 259 30.99 5.28 -19.63
N ILE A 260 30.14 5.09 -18.63
CA ILE A 260 30.52 4.40 -17.38
C ILE A 260 30.72 2.89 -17.63
N GLY A 261 29.81 2.26 -18.37
CA GLY A 261 29.87 0.82 -18.63
C GLY A 261 31.09 0.39 -19.44
N SER A 262 31.36 1.06 -20.56
CA SER A 262 32.50 0.74 -21.44
C SER A 262 33.80 1.42 -21.02
N LYS A 263 33.75 2.41 -20.11
CA LYS A 263 34.84 3.33 -19.77
C LYS A 263 35.39 4.13 -20.96
N LYS A 264 34.69 4.13 -22.10
CA LYS A 264 35.11 4.84 -23.31
C LYS A 264 35.00 6.35 -23.08
N LYS A 265 36.10 7.06 -23.31
CA LYS A 265 36.11 8.52 -23.42
C LYS A 265 35.49 8.94 -24.75
N ILE A 266 34.38 9.67 -24.72
CA ILE A 266 33.64 10.07 -25.92
C ILE A 266 33.77 11.57 -26.24
N TYR A 267 34.21 12.38 -25.28
CA TYR A 267 34.46 13.81 -25.47
C TYR A 267 35.56 14.32 -24.54
N ALA A 268 36.34 15.29 -25.00
CA ALA A 268 37.16 16.15 -24.15
C ALA A 268 37.33 17.54 -24.75
N TYR A 269 37.35 18.53 -23.86
CA TYR A 269 37.49 19.94 -24.20
C TYR A 269 38.18 20.68 -23.06
N LYS A 270 38.90 21.74 -23.38
CA LYS A 270 39.55 22.62 -22.40
C LYS A 270 39.36 24.06 -22.80
N LYS A 271 39.28 24.95 -21.81
CA LYS A 271 39.27 26.40 -22.04
C LYS A 271 39.84 27.17 -20.86
N GLU A 272 40.37 28.34 -21.17
CA GLU A 272 40.75 29.30 -20.13
C GLU A 272 39.51 29.95 -19.52
N ILE A 273 39.63 30.30 -18.23
CA ILE A 273 38.61 31.03 -17.49
C ILE A 273 39.25 32.16 -16.69
N LYS A 274 38.44 33.18 -16.38
CA LYS A 274 38.78 34.23 -15.41
C LYS A 274 37.82 34.11 -14.24
N GLY A 275 38.34 33.73 -13.07
CA GLY A 275 37.58 33.74 -11.82
C GLY A 275 37.69 35.10 -11.15
N GLU A 276 36.63 35.90 -11.20
CA GLU A 276 36.53 37.15 -10.44
C GLU A 276 36.32 36.86 -8.95
N LYS A 277 36.39 37.85 -8.06
CA LYS A 277 36.13 37.62 -6.62
C LYS A 277 34.68 37.17 -6.41
N GLY A 278 34.47 36.17 -5.55
CA GLY A 278 33.14 35.68 -5.16
C GLY A 278 32.66 34.51 -6.02
N ILE A 279 31.33 34.37 -6.17
CA ILE A 279 30.68 33.32 -6.94
C ILE A 279 30.30 33.86 -8.32
N GLN A 280 30.61 33.10 -9.38
CA GLN A 280 30.21 33.40 -10.76
C GLN A 280 29.45 32.22 -11.37
N HIS A 281 28.25 32.49 -11.87
CA HIS A 281 27.44 31.50 -12.58
C HIS A 281 27.93 31.33 -14.02
N HIS A 282 28.33 30.11 -14.38
CA HIS A 282 28.82 29.76 -15.71
C HIS A 282 27.87 28.79 -16.41
N ARG A 283 27.83 28.87 -17.75
CA ARG A 283 27.10 27.94 -18.60
C ARG A 283 27.96 27.54 -19.79
N GLU A 284 27.98 26.25 -20.08
CA GLU A 284 28.66 25.68 -21.24
C GLU A 284 27.75 24.74 -22.01
N THR A 285 28.02 24.63 -23.30
CA THR A 285 27.37 23.67 -24.19
C THR A 285 28.43 22.79 -24.82
N LEU A 286 28.34 21.48 -24.62
CA LEU A 286 29.19 20.49 -25.26
C LEU A 286 28.41 19.80 -26.38
N ASN A 287 28.90 19.92 -27.62
CA ASN A 287 28.32 19.23 -28.78
C ASN A 287 29.05 17.89 -28.99
N ILE A 288 28.36 16.78 -28.77
CA ILE A 288 28.94 15.44 -28.85
C ILE A 288 28.71 14.90 -30.25
N ARG A 289 29.78 14.83 -31.05
CA ARG A 289 29.71 14.42 -32.46
C ARG A 289 29.34 12.94 -32.66
N GLN A 290 29.62 12.10 -31.66
CA GLN A 290 29.29 10.67 -31.69
C GLN A 290 27.86 10.46 -31.21
N ALA A 291 27.15 9.50 -31.81
CA ALA A 291 25.83 9.11 -31.32
C ALA A 291 25.91 8.65 -29.85
N VAL A 292 25.00 9.17 -29.02
CA VAL A 292 24.89 8.78 -27.61
C VAL A 292 23.84 7.69 -27.45
N LYS A 293 24.09 6.75 -26.54
CA LYS A 293 23.06 5.81 -26.06
C LYS A 293 22.19 6.50 -25.02
N HIS A 294 20.89 6.29 -25.11
CA HIS A 294 19.92 6.86 -24.17
C HIS A 294 19.80 6.04 -22.89
N TRP A 295 19.38 6.69 -21.82
CA TRP A 295 19.01 6.08 -20.56
C TRP A 295 17.49 5.89 -20.49
N ASP A 296 17.03 4.68 -20.16
CA ASP A 296 15.67 4.36 -19.73
C ASP A 296 15.65 3.09 -18.87
N ASP A 297 14.46 2.57 -18.54
CA ASP A 297 14.29 1.39 -17.69
C ASP A 297 14.75 0.07 -18.34
N LEU A 298 14.88 0.02 -19.66
CA LEU A 298 15.36 -1.16 -20.38
C LEU A 298 16.85 -1.04 -20.68
N HIS A 299 17.33 0.18 -20.91
CA HIS A 299 18.69 0.51 -21.30
C HIS A 299 19.29 1.57 -20.37
N PRO A 300 19.76 1.22 -19.16
CA PRO A 300 20.29 2.18 -18.18
C PRO A 300 21.71 2.67 -18.53
N ASN A 301 21.89 3.27 -19.71
CA ASN A 301 23.19 3.77 -20.17
C ASN A 301 23.60 5.05 -19.43
N LEU A 302 24.68 4.99 -18.66
CA LEU A 302 25.18 6.10 -17.84
C LEU A 302 26.51 6.67 -18.35
N TYR A 303 26.71 7.95 -18.08
CA TYR A 303 27.90 8.72 -18.41
C TYR A 303 28.41 9.48 -17.20
N ARG A 304 29.72 9.71 -17.18
CA ARG A 304 30.41 10.53 -16.19
C ARG A 304 30.99 11.76 -16.87
N LEU A 305 30.56 12.93 -16.42
CA LEU A 305 31.18 14.21 -16.73
C LEU A 305 32.21 14.55 -15.65
N GLU A 306 33.48 14.61 -16.05
CA GLU A 306 34.60 15.08 -15.24
C GLU A 306 34.87 16.55 -15.59
N ILE A 307 34.73 17.45 -14.61
CA ILE A 307 35.07 18.87 -14.73
C ILE A 307 36.25 19.15 -13.81
N CYS A 308 37.39 19.52 -14.38
CA CYS A 308 38.59 19.85 -13.63
C CYS A 308 38.95 21.32 -13.82
N ILE A 309 39.00 22.08 -12.73
CA ILE A 309 39.53 23.45 -12.71
C ILE A 309 40.97 23.44 -12.21
N THR A 310 41.87 24.13 -12.91
CA THR A 310 43.31 24.18 -12.57
C THR A 310 43.79 25.62 -12.51
N GLN A 311 44.53 25.97 -11.46
CA GLN A 311 45.14 27.28 -11.26
C GLN A 311 46.49 27.13 -10.56
N LYS A 312 47.58 27.65 -11.17
CA LYS A 312 48.96 27.64 -10.63
C LYS A 312 49.40 26.31 -9.98
N GLY A 313 49.06 25.18 -10.59
CA GLY A 313 49.43 23.85 -10.11
C GLY A 313 48.49 23.25 -9.05
N GLN A 314 47.48 23.99 -8.57
CA GLN A 314 46.36 23.43 -7.81
C GLN A 314 45.23 23.06 -8.77
N SER A 315 44.56 21.93 -8.51
CA SER A 315 43.41 21.49 -9.29
C SER A 315 42.31 20.97 -8.40
N GLN A 316 41.06 21.10 -8.85
CA GLN A 316 39.91 20.41 -8.27
C GLN A 316 39.17 19.66 -9.38
N LEU A 317 38.95 18.36 -9.15
CA LEU A 317 38.13 17.52 -10.00
C LEU A 317 36.75 17.34 -9.35
N LYS A 318 35.70 17.66 -10.10
CA LYS A 318 34.31 17.30 -9.77
C LYS A 318 33.78 16.33 -10.81
N THR A 319 33.00 15.35 -10.36
CA THR A 319 32.38 14.34 -11.22
C THR A 319 30.88 14.37 -11.07
N VAL A 320 30.15 14.29 -12.18
CA VAL A 320 28.70 14.15 -12.21
C VAL A 320 28.34 12.96 -13.09
N ASP A 321 27.63 12.00 -12.51
CA ASP A 321 27.06 10.88 -13.25
C ASP A 321 25.65 11.26 -13.73
N PHE A 322 25.32 10.94 -14.98
CA PHE A 322 24.02 11.26 -15.59
C PHE A 322 23.69 10.29 -16.74
N GLY A 323 22.47 10.38 -17.29
CA GLY A 323 22.04 9.62 -18.47
C GLY A 323 21.40 10.52 -19.53
N PHE A 324 21.61 10.23 -20.82
CA PHE A 324 20.93 10.94 -21.90
C PHE A 324 19.48 10.49 -21.99
N ARG A 325 18.54 11.31 -21.51
CA ARG A 325 17.11 11.00 -21.57
C ARG A 325 16.26 12.24 -21.73
N ASN A 326 15.04 12.05 -22.24
CA ASN A 326 13.99 13.06 -22.23
C ASN A 326 12.75 12.52 -21.51
N VAL A 327 12.12 13.33 -20.64
CA VAL A 327 10.86 12.98 -19.97
C VAL A 327 9.80 14.01 -20.30
N THR A 328 8.72 13.54 -20.92
CA THR A 328 7.57 14.37 -21.28
C THR A 328 6.27 13.62 -21.00
N ALA A 329 5.14 14.24 -21.30
CA ALA A 329 3.83 13.64 -21.17
C ALA A 329 2.98 13.97 -22.40
N SER A 330 2.08 13.06 -22.76
CA SER A 330 0.94 13.33 -23.64
C SER A 330 -0.31 13.62 -22.81
N ARG A 331 -1.49 13.61 -23.44
CA ARG A 331 -2.77 13.72 -22.73
C ARG A 331 -3.00 12.60 -21.69
N SER A 332 -2.46 11.40 -21.92
CA SER A 332 -2.76 10.22 -21.08
C SER A 332 -1.57 9.31 -20.81
N LYS A 333 -0.40 9.58 -21.40
CA LYS A 333 0.81 8.75 -21.26
C LYS A 333 1.99 9.55 -20.76
N ILE A 334 2.82 8.92 -19.94
CA ILE A 334 4.18 9.41 -19.68
C ILE A 334 5.08 8.91 -20.80
N LEU A 335 5.96 9.78 -21.29
CA LEU A 335 6.86 9.50 -22.38
C LEU A 335 8.31 9.59 -21.89
N ILE A 336 9.07 8.52 -22.12
CA ILE A 336 10.53 8.49 -21.91
C ILE A 336 11.17 8.33 -23.27
N ASN A 337 12.05 9.25 -23.66
CA ASN A 337 12.67 9.27 -24.99
C ASN A 337 11.62 9.23 -26.14
N ASN A 338 10.51 9.96 -25.96
CA ASN A 338 9.34 10.01 -26.85
C ASN A 338 8.54 8.70 -26.98
N ARG A 339 8.84 7.68 -26.16
CA ARG A 339 8.13 6.39 -26.12
C ARG A 339 7.15 6.33 -24.95
N PRO A 340 5.88 5.93 -25.15
CA PRO A 340 4.95 5.68 -24.04
C PRO A 340 5.47 4.58 -23.10
N VAL A 341 5.57 4.92 -21.82
CA VAL A 341 5.93 3.99 -20.76
C VAL A 341 4.73 3.82 -19.83
N PHE A 342 4.39 2.58 -19.52
CA PHE A 342 3.42 2.25 -18.48
C PHE A 342 4.17 2.13 -17.14
N MET A 343 3.86 3.01 -16.19
CA MET A 343 4.52 3.02 -14.88
C MET A 343 4.05 1.84 -14.05
N ARG A 344 4.93 0.86 -13.82
CA ARG A 344 4.68 -0.31 -12.97
C ARG A 344 5.38 -0.07 -11.65
N GLY A 345 4.63 0.50 -10.70
CA GLY A 345 5.17 1.09 -9.49
C GLY A 345 4.93 0.29 -8.21
N ASN A 346 5.94 0.29 -7.33
CA ASN A 346 5.73 0.06 -5.90
C ASN A 346 5.73 1.39 -5.13
N LEU A 347 5.01 1.43 -4.02
CA LEU A 347 5.09 2.49 -3.04
C LEU A 347 6.05 2.07 -1.92
N ASP A 348 7.08 2.89 -1.69
CA ASP A 348 8.07 2.72 -0.63
C ASP A 348 7.76 3.63 0.57
N CYS A 349 7.54 2.99 1.72
CA CYS A 349 7.26 3.63 3.00
C CYS A 349 8.43 3.57 3.99
N LEU A 350 9.69 3.48 3.53
CA LEU A 350 10.87 3.45 4.41
C LEU A 350 10.92 2.17 5.29
N HIS A 351 10.88 0.99 4.65
CA HIS A 351 10.87 -0.31 5.33
C HIS A 351 12.28 -0.76 5.74
N PHE A 352 12.73 -0.34 6.93
CA PHE A 352 14.03 -0.73 7.49
C PHE A 352 13.89 -1.20 8.95
N PRO A 353 13.28 -2.38 9.19
CA PRO A 353 12.90 -2.81 10.54
C PRO A 353 14.07 -3.02 11.51
N LEU A 354 15.29 -3.25 11.02
CA LEU A 354 16.46 -3.42 11.89
C LEU A 354 17.01 -2.10 12.43
N THR A 355 16.89 -1.01 11.68
CA THR A 355 17.51 0.28 12.01
C THR A 355 16.49 1.37 12.33
N GLY A 356 15.29 1.30 11.75
CA GLY A 356 14.26 2.34 11.80
C GLY A 356 14.57 3.57 10.94
N TYR A 357 15.58 3.50 10.08
CA TYR A 357 16.00 4.60 9.20
C TYR A 357 16.55 4.05 7.88
N PRO A 358 16.58 4.85 6.79
CA PRO A 358 16.94 4.35 5.47
C PRO A 358 18.45 4.14 5.32
N SER A 359 18.82 3.09 4.60
CA SER A 359 20.23 2.80 4.29
C SER A 359 20.85 3.87 3.39
N CYS A 360 22.07 4.30 3.72
CA CYS A 360 22.95 5.10 2.85
C CYS A 360 23.88 4.23 1.97
N ASP A 361 23.67 2.91 1.96
CA ASP A 361 24.47 1.97 1.18
C ASP A 361 23.84 1.71 -0.20
N ILE A 362 24.62 1.90 -1.26
CA ILE A 362 24.16 1.72 -2.65
C ILE A 362 23.78 0.26 -2.89
N GLN A 363 24.56 -0.68 -2.33
CA GLN A 363 24.38 -2.11 -2.54
C GLN A 363 23.04 -2.61 -2.00
N GLU A 364 22.58 -2.06 -0.87
CA GLU A 364 21.27 -2.41 -0.32
C GLU A 364 20.13 -1.92 -1.21
N TRP A 365 20.24 -0.71 -1.78
CA TRP A 365 19.26 -0.23 -2.75
C TRP A 365 19.33 -0.95 -4.11
N GLU A 366 20.52 -1.36 -4.56
CA GLU A 366 20.68 -2.20 -5.75
C GLU A 366 20.01 -3.56 -5.54
N ARG A 367 20.11 -4.15 -4.34
CA ARG A 367 19.37 -5.37 -3.95
C ARG A 367 17.86 -5.15 -4.04
N ILE A 368 17.33 -4.11 -3.37
CA ILE A 368 15.90 -3.79 -3.36
C ILE A 368 15.38 -3.55 -4.79
N PHE A 369 16.05 -2.73 -5.60
CA PHE A 369 15.59 -2.45 -6.95
C PHE A 369 15.79 -3.61 -7.94
N SER A 370 16.75 -4.50 -7.69
CA SER A 370 16.84 -5.77 -8.43
C SER A 370 15.63 -6.66 -8.14
N ILE A 371 15.12 -6.66 -6.90
CA ILE A 371 13.86 -7.34 -6.55
C ILE A 371 12.71 -6.70 -7.33
N TYR A 372 12.60 -5.37 -7.39
CA TYR A 372 11.56 -4.69 -8.18
C TYR A 372 11.59 -5.12 -9.65
N LYS A 373 12.79 -5.10 -10.26
CA LYS A 373 12.99 -5.56 -11.65
C LYS A 373 12.60 -7.02 -11.82
N SER A 374 12.93 -7.88 -10.86
CA SER A 374 12.53 -9.29 -10.93
C SER A 374 11.00 -9.43 -10.95
N TYR A 375 10.23 -8.58 -10.30
CA TYR A 375 8.76 -8.57 -10.36
C TYR A 375 8.21 -7.74 -11.55
N GLY A 376 9.05 -7.35 -12.52
CA GLY A 376 8.64 -6.60 -13.72
C GLY A 376 8.32 -5.12 -13.48
N LEU A 377 8.63 -4.59 -12.30
CA LEU A 377 8.41 -3.19 -11.96
C LEU A 377 9.51 -2.30 -12.56
N ASN A 378 9.17 -1.06 -12.86
CA ASN A 378 10.11 -0.06 -13.38
C ASN A 378 10.01 1.31 -12.69
N HIS A 379 9.15 1.43 -11.68
CA HIS A 379 8.87 2.68 -10.99
C HIS A 379 8.83 2.50 -9.47
N VAL A 380 9.25 3.51 -8.73
CA VAL A 380 9.09 3.60 -7.28
C VAL A 380 8.59 4.99 -6.88
N ARG A 381 7.58 5.03 -6.02
CA ARG A 381 7.16 6.25 -5.31
C ARG A 381 7.65 6.18 -3.88
N PHE A 382 8.47 7.15 -3.48
CA PHE A 382 8.82 7.36 -2.09
C PHE A 382 7.72 8.20 -1.42
N HIS A 383 6.86 7.53 -0.66
CA HIS A 383 5.63 8.11 -0.13
C HIS A 383 5.94 9.09 1.02
N SER A 384 5.68 10.37 0.83
CA SER A 384 5.93 11.44 1.81
C SER A 384 7.38 11.60 2.28
N TRP A 385 8.36 11.13 1.50
CA TRP A 385 9.79 11.27 1.85
C TRP A 385 10.73 11.25 0.63
N CYS A 386 11.96 11.70 0.84
CA CYS A 386 13.03 11.69 -0.15
C CYS A 386 14.15 10.70 0.27
N PRO A 387 14.54 9.76 -0.62
CA PRO A 387 15.55 8.76 -0.33
C PRO A 387 16.98 9.34 -0.37
N PRO A 388 17.98 8.64 0.21
CA PRO A 388 19.37 9.09 0.12
C PRO A 388 19.93 8.92 -1.31
N GLU A 389 21.04 9.58 -1.62
CA GLU A 389 21.73 9.51 -2.93
C GLU A 389 22.00 8.06 -3.37
N ALA A 390 22.23 7.16 -2.39
CA ALA A 390 22.41 5.74 -2.62
C ALA A 390 21.26 5.10 -3.42
N ALA A 391 20.01 5.48 -3.12
CA ALA A 391 18.84 4.99 -3.84
C ALA A 391 18.80 5.54 -5.28
N PHE A 392 19.05 6.84 -5.47
CA PHE A 392 19.10 7.42 -6.81
C PHE A 392 20.20 6.77 -7.67
N THR A 393 21.38 6.55 -7.09
CA THR A 393 22.50 5.88 -7.75
C THR A 393 22.16 4.44 -8.13
N ALA A 394 21.53 3.69 -7.23
CA ALA A 394 21.08 2.33 -7.51
C ALA A 394 20.01 2.31 -8.61
N ALA A 395 19.03 3.20 -8.55
CA ALA A 395 17.97 3.32 -9.55
C ALA A 395 18.51 3.71 -10.93
N ASP A 396 19.52 4.59 -10.99
CA ASP A 396 20.22 4.94 -12.24
C ASP A 396 20.89 3.72 -12.88
N ARG A 397 21.54 2.87 -12.08
CA ARG A 397 22.27 1.68 -12.55
C ARG A 397 21.33 0.55 -12.98
N ILE A 398 20.24 0.36 -12.24
CA ILE A 398 19.27 -0.72 -12.45
C ILE A 398 18.21 -0.33 -13.51
N GLY A 399 17.95 0.95 -13.72
CA GLY A 399 16.89 1.44 -14.61
C GLY A 399 15.52 1.50 -13.92
N ILE A 400 15.43 2.19 -12.78
CA ILE A 400 14.17 2.46 -12.07
C ILE A 400 13.85 3.95 -12.14
N TYR A 401 12.59 4.28 -12.40
CA TYR A 401 12.07 5.64 -12.34
C TYR A 401 11.65 5.99 -10.91
N ILE A 402 12.04 7.16 -10.43
CA ILE A 402 11.79 7.64 -9.07
C ILE A 402 10.79 8.80 -9.10
N GLN A 403 9.72 8.66 -8.30
CA GLN A 403 8.91 9.76 -7.76
C GLN A 403 9.29 9.99 -6.30
N ALA A 404 9.78 11.18 -5.97
CA ALA A 404 10.08 11.59 -4.58
C ALA A 404 9.04 12.60 -4.06
N GLU A 405 8.84 12.62 -2.74
CA GLU A 405 7.93 13.52 -2.03
C GLU A 405 8.62 14.16 -0.81
N VAL A 406 8.05 15.22 -0.23
CA VAL A 406 8.60 15.87 0.96
C VAL A 406 7.89 15.41 2.24
N LEU A 407 6.56 15.35 2.20
CA LEU A 407 5.75 15.22 3.42
C LEU A 407 4.34 14.69 3.15
N TRP A 408 3.57 14.54 4.23
CA TRP A 408 2.13 14.25 4.22
C TRP A 408 1.42 15.15 5.23
N ILE A 409 0.44 15.92 4.76
CA ILE A 409 -0.47 16.71 5.60
C ILE A 409 -1.87 16.64 4.99
N ASP A 410 -2.76 15.87 5.62
CA ASP A 410 -4.16 15.79 5.22
C ASP A 410 -5.10 16.41 6.26
N TRP A 411 -6.37 16.63 5.90
CA TRP A 411 -7.35 17.33 6.73
C TRP A 411 -7.48 16.76 8.15
N TRP A 412 -7.40 15.44 8.29
CA TRP A 412 -7.60 14.79 9.57
C TRP A 412 -6.41 14.91 10.52
N MET A 413 -5.23 15.28 10.01
CA MET A 413 -4.02 15.51 10.80
C MET A 413 -4.06 16.85 11.53
N SER A 414 -4.96 17.76 11.13
CA SER A 414 -5.11 19.08 11.76
C SER A 414 -6.12 19.09 12.91
N VAL A 415 -6.71 17.94 13.28
CA VAL A 415 -7.79 17.86 14.28
C VAL A 415 -7.50 16.82 15.35
N VAL A 416 -7.95 17.11 16.58
CA VAL A 416 -7.88 16.15 17.70
C VAL A 416 -8.89 15.02 17.48
N ARG A 417 -8.44 13.78 17.53
CA ARG A 417 -9.30 12.59 17.41
C ARG A 417 -9.63 12.03 18.79
N LYS A 418 -10.71 12.53 19.40
CA LYS A 418 -11.13 12.13 20.76
C LYS A 418 -11.39 10.62 20.90
N GLU A 419 -11.96 10.00 19.87
CA GLU A 419 -12.28 8.56 19.86
C GLU A 419 -11.08 7.67 19.47
N ARG A 420 -10.01 8.28 18.96
CA ARG A 420 -8.79 7.60 18.49
C ARG A 420 -7.56 8.46 18.87
N PRO A 421 -7.26 8.63 20.18
CA PRO A 421 -6.20 9.54 20.63
C PRO A 421 -4.84 9.24 20.00
N GLU A 422 -4.52 7.97 19.74
CA GLU A 422 -3.30 7.49 19.10
C GLU A 422 -3.15 7.95 17.63
N MET A 423 -4.27 8.29 16.98
CA MET A 423 -4.31 8.88 15.65
C MET A 423 -4.22 10.41 15.66
N THR A 424 -4.13 11.05 16.83
CA THR A 424 -3.92 12.50 16.90
C THR A 424 -2.49 12.84 16.51
N THR A 425 -2.32 13.66 15.47
CA THR A 425 -1.03 14.12 14.99
C THR A 425 -0.41 15.14 15.95
N ARG A 426 0.87 14.96 16.30
CA ARG A 426 1.62 15.94 17.11
C ARG A 426 1.66 17.29 16.41
N GLY A 427 1.40 18.36 17.16
CA GLY A 427 1.42 19.74 16.66
C GLY A 427 0.22 20.17 15.80
N LEU A 428 -0.67 19.24 15.39
CA LEU A 428 -1.86 19.52 14.59
C LEU A 428 -1.57 20.47 13.40
N PRO A 429 -0.66 20.08 12.49
CA PRO A 429 -0.22 20.94 11.41
C PRO A 429 -1.41 21.37 10.55
N LYS A 430 -1.52 22.67 10.24
CA LYS A 430 -2.47 23.16 9.24
C LYS A 430 -1.99 22.77 7.84
N GLY A 431 -2.91 22.74 6.87
CA GLY A 431 -2.56 22.55 5.46
C GLY A 431 -1.59 23.63 4.95
N LEU A 432 -0.82 23.29 3.92
CA LEU A 432 0.13 24.20 3.27
C LEU A 432 -0.59 25.42 2.69
N GLY A 433 0.05 26.58 2.73
CA GLY A 433 -0.55 27.90 2.47
C GLY A 433 -1.39 28.45 3.64
N HIS A 434 -1.57 27.65 4.70
CA HIS A 434 -2.17 28.06 5.97
C HIS A 434 -1.26 27.70 7.17
N ASN A 435 -0.02 27.31 6.90
CA ASN A 435 0.94 26.80 7.89
C ASN A 435 2.28 27.53 7.72
N PRO A 436 2.45 28.74 8.28
CA PRO A 436 3.65 29.55 8.06
C PRO A 436 4.97 28.86 8.40
N SER A 437 4.93 27.87 9.32
CA SER A 437 6.08 27.05 9.66
C SER A 437 6.46 26.13 8.49
N ALA A 438 5.55 25.27 8.03
CA ALA A 438 5.81 24.39 6.89
C ALA A 438 5.97 25.16 5.57
N ASP A 439 5.24 26.26 5.37
CA ASP A 439 5.26 27.08 4.15
C ASP A 439 6.61 27.75 3.90
N LYS A 440 7.42 27.94 4.96
CA LYS A 440 8.83 28.34 4.85
C LYS A 440 9.71 27.16 4.43
N PHE A 441 9.59 26.04 5.13
CA PHE A 441 10.51 24.90 4.96
C PHE A 441 10.33 24.15 3.63
N VAL A 442 9.08 23.90 3.22
CA VAL A 442 8.78 22.97 2.12
C VAL A 442 9.32 23.45 0.76
N PRO A 443 9.15 24.72 0.35
CA PRO A 443 9.75 25.21 -0.90
C PRO A 443 11.28 25.11 -0.89
N GLU A 444 11.91 25.36 0.26
CA GLU A 444 13.37 25.24 0.41
C GLU A 444 13.82 23.79 0.33
N GLU A 445 13.07 22.83 0.91
CA GLU A 445 13.39 21.40 0.83
C GLU A 445 13.26 20.88 -0.60
N LEU A 446 12.21 21.29 -1.33
CA LEU A 446 12.08 20.96 -2.76
C LEU A 446 13.28 21.45 -3.57
N GLN A 447 13.74 22.68 -3.29
CA GLN A 447 14.93 23.24 -3.94
C GLN A 447 16.19 22.46 -3.57
N ARG A 448 16.38 22.11 -2.28
CA ARG A 448 17.51 21.28 -1.82
C ARG A 448 17.51 19.90 -2.49
N MET A 449 16.36 19.25 -2.63
CA MET A 449 16.24 17.96 -3.31
C MET A 449 16.67 18.04 -4.78
N ILE A 450 16.26 19.09 -5.48
CA ILE A 450 16.65 19.33 -6.88
C ILE A 450 18.15 19.63 -7.01
N GLU A 451 18.71 20.39 -6.07
CA GLU A 451 20.14 20.70 -6.05
C GLU A 451 21.01 19.47 -5.75
N ALA A 452 20.58 18.64 -4.79
CA ALA A 452 21.31 17.44 -4.40
C ALA A 452 21.20 16.32 -5.45
N TYR A 453 19.99 16.04 -5.95
CA TYR A 453 19.72 14.81 -6.69
C TYR A 453 19.31 15.05 -8.15
N GLY A 454 19.20 16.30 -8.61
CA GLY A 454 18.59 16.63 -9.89
C GLY A 454 19.34 16.12 -11.13
N ASN A 455 20.60 15.69 -11.00
CA ASN A 455 21.40 15.11 -12.10
C ASN A 455 21.14 13.61 -12.32
N HIS A 456 20.53 12.91 -11.36
CA HIS A 456 20.21 11.49 -11.50
C HIS A 456 19.13 11.28 -12.58
N PRO A 457 19.40 10.49 -13.64
CA PRO A 457 18.40 10.21 -14.68
C PRO A 457 17.19 9.42 -14.15
N SER A 458 17.32 8.70 -13.03
CA SER A 458 16.19 8.05 -12.35
C SER A 458 15.20 9.03 -11.76
N PHE A 459 15.58 10.26 -11.42
CA PHE A 459 14.68 11.25 -10.81
C PHE A 459 13.75 11.86 -11.87
N THR A 460 12.66 11.15 -12.17
CA THR A 460 11.75 11.42 -13.30
C THR A 460 10.52 12.22 -12.89
N MET A 461 10.12 12.15 -11.63
CA MET A 461 8.89 12.73 -11.10
C MET A 461 9.15 13.35 -9.73
N LEU A 462 8.61 14.55 -9.48
CA LEU A 462 8.59 15.19 -8.18
C LEU A 462 7.16 15.57 -7.80
N CYS A 463 6.82 15.39 -6.53
CA CYS A 463 5.59 15.90 -5.95
C CYS A 463 5.88 16.56 -4.60
N ILE A 464 5.09 17.55 -4.17
CA ILE A 464 5.26 18.15 -2.84
C ILE A 464 5.01 17.11 -1.76
N GLY A 465 3.92 16.35 -1.88
CA GLY A 465 3.54 15.42 -0.83
C GLY A 465 2.29 14.60 -1.12
N ASN A 466 1.98 13.74 -0.16
CA ASN A 466 0.80 12.89 -0.18
C ASN A 466 -0.44 13.66 0.28
N GLU A 467 -1.59 13.40 -0.37
CA GLU A 467 -2.94 13.76 0.08
C GLU A 467 -3.08 15.12 0.77
N LEU A 468 -2.67 16.20 0.11
CA LEU A 468 -2.59 17.55 0.68
C LEU A 468 -3.95 18.26 0.83
N GLY A 469 -5.00 17.53 1.27
CA GLY A 469 -6.41 17.86 1.06
C GLY A 469 -6.93 19.14 1.72
N ASN A 470 -6.31 19.59 2.80
CA ASN A 470 -6.66 20.84 3.50
C ASN A 470 -5.74 22.03 3.15
N SER A 471 -4.87 21.87 2.15
CA SER A 471 -3.91 22.89 1.74
C SER A 471 -4.49 23.85 0.69
N ASN A 472 -3.90 25.02 0.57
CA ASN A 472 -4.18 25.98 -0.48
C ASN A 472 -3.40 25.61 -1.76
N PHE A 473 -4.08 24.93 -2.68
CA PHE A 473 -3.50 24.47 -3.95
C PHE A 473 -3.02 25.61 -4.86
N ASP A 474 -3.54 26.83 -4.74
CA ASP A 474 -3.11 27.95 -5.58
C ASP A 474 -1.74 28.50 -5.16
N ILE A 475 -1.41 28.45 -3.87
CA ILE A 475 -0.08 28.80 -3.35
C ILE A 475 0.92 27.72 -3.76
N MET A 476 0.59 26.45 -3.51
CA MET A 476 1.47 25.33 -3.88
C MET A 476 1.74 25.27 -5.39
N GLN A 477 0.76 25.64 -6.22
CA GLN A 477 0.93 25.76 -7.66
C GLN A 477 2.03 26.76 -8.03
N GLN A 478 2.18 27.88 -7.31
CA GLN A 478 3.23 28.86 -7.59
C GLN A 478 4.62 28.28 -7.30
N TRP A 479 4.75 27.49 -6.23
CA TRP A 479 6.00 26.79 -5.91
C TRP A 479 6.39 25.82 -7.02
N ILE A 480 5.46 24.94 -7.46
CA ILE A 480 5.72 23.98 -8.53
C ILE A 480 6.05 24.66 -9.87
N LYS A 481 5.32 25.71 -10.27
CA LYS A 481 5.61 26.47 -11.49
C LYS A 481 7.03 27.05 -11.47
N SER A 482 7.45 27.61 -10.34
CA SER A 482 8.82 28.14 -10.20
C SER A 482 9.88 27.06 -10.39
N LEU A 483 9.64 25.84 -9.91
CA LEU A 483 10.56 24.72 -10.08
C LEU A 483 10.58 24.20 -11.53
N GLN A 484 9.42 24.11 -12.18
CA GLN A 484 9.31 23.71 -13.59
C GLN A 484 10.12 24.64 -14.50
N GLU A 485 10.06 25.95 -14.27
CA GLU A 485 10.81 26.95 -15.05
C GLU A 485 12.33 26.86 -14.81
N LYS A 486 12.74 26.61 -13.56
CA LYS A 486 14.16 26.53 -13.18
C LYS A 486 14.83 25.21 -13.56
N ASP A 487 14.06 24.13 -13.59
CA ASP A 487 14.57 22.79 -13.88
C ASP A 487 13.53 21.91 -14.60
N PRO A 488 13.54 21.91 -15.95
CA PRO A 488 12.57 21.16 -16.75
C PRO A 488 12.93 19.68 -16.95
N ARG A 489 13.91 19.12 -16.22
CA ARG A 489 14.44 17.76 -16.47
C ARG A 489 13.50 16.62 -16.04
N ARG A 490 12.37 16.92 -15.40
CA ARG A 490 11.44 15.95 -14.79
C ARG A 490 9.99 16.45 -14.84
N LEU A 491 9.04 15.56 -14.60
CA LEU A 491 7.62 15.92 -14.44
C LEU A 491 7.32 16.33 -13.01
N TYR A 492 6.40 17.27 -12.84
CA TYR A 492 5.99 17.77 -11.53
C TYR A 492 4.48 17.59 -11.30
N ALA A 493 4.12 17.34 -10.05
CA ALA A 493 2.76 17.37 -9.54
C ALA A 493 2.72 18.13 -8.21
N ILE A 494 1.60 18.76 -7.89
CA ILE A 494 1.41 19.48 -6.63
C ILE A 494 1.17 18.50 -5.49
N SER A 495 0.26 17.55 -5.66
CA SER A 495 -0.09 16.55 -4.66
C SER A 495 -0.26 15.21 -5.32
N THR A 496 0.08 14.15 -4.60
CA THR A 496 -0.49 12.84 -4.86
C THR A 496 -1.93 12.86 -4.30
N ALA A 497 -2.88 12.40 -5.12
CA ALA A 497 -4.33 12.42 -4.90
C ALA A 497 -4.94 13.82 -4.64
N ARG A 498 -6.22 13.84 -4.28
CA ARG A 498 -7.05 15.03 -3.98
C ARG A 498 -7.44 15.85 -5.23
N LYS A 499 -6.61 16.78 -5.71
CA LYS A 499 -7.02 17.77 -6.72
C LYS A 499 -6.01 17.87 -7.85
N ILE A 500 -6.51 17.78 -9.09
CA ILE A 500 -5.73 18.05 -10.31
C ILE A 500 -5.75 19.55 -10.59
N MET A 501 -4.56 20.14 -10.74
CA MET A 501 -4.33 21.57 -10.95
C MET A 501 -3.68 21.83 -12.32
N PRO A 502 -3.82 23.05 -12.89
CA PRO A 502 -3.22 23.38 -14.19
C PRO A 502 -1.70 23.21 -14.30
N ALA A 503 -0.96 23.30 -13.19
CA ALA A 503 0.49 23.08 -13.20
C ALA A 503 0.89 21.60 -13.12
N ASP A 504 -0.04 20.67 -12.87
CA ASP A 504 0.29 19.25 -12.82
C ASP A 504 0.61 18.73 -14.22
N GLN A 505 1.75 18.04 -14.37
CA GLN A 505 2.14 17.37 -15.62
C GLN A 505 1.83 15.87 -15.62
N TYR A 506 1.50 15.33 -14.45
CA TYR A 506 0.99 13.99 -14.21
C TYR A 506 0.15 14.00 -12.92
N MET A 507 -0.63 12.95 -12.69
CA MET A 507 -1.35 12.78 -11.43
C MET A 507 -1.35 11.32 -10.99
N VAL A 508 -1.03 11.09 -9.72
CA VAL A 508 -1.31 9.81 -9.05
C VAL A 508 -2.59 10.00 -8.24
N THR A 509 -3.67 9.29 -8.54
CA THR A 509 -4.93 9.47 -7.78
C THR A 509 -5.80 8.22 -7.76
N HIS A 510 -6.59 8.06 -6.69
CA HIS A 510 -7.62 7.02 -6.59
C HIS A 510 -8.95 7.45 -7.25
N ASN A 511 -9.11 8.73 -7.59
CA ASN A 511 -10.32 9.27 -8.19
C ASN A 511 -10.00 10.43 -9.15
N ILE A 512 -10.57 10.37 -10.36
CA ILE A 512 -10.58 11.48 -11.30
C ILE A 512 -11.82 12.33 -11.02
N PRO A 513 -11.68 13.62 -10.67
CA PRO A 513 -12.82 14.49 -10.36
C PRO A 513 -13.92 14.44 -11.42
N GLN A 514 -15.17 14.44 -10.98
CA GLN A 514 -16.38 14.40 -11.82
C GLN A 514 -16.51 13.16 -12.72
N THR A 515 -15.62 12.18 -12.57
CA THR A 515 -15.53 11.02 -13.45
C THR A 515 -15.66 9.70 -12.71
N GLY A 516 -14.83 9.44 -11.70
CA GLY A 516 -14.92 8.23 -10.88
C GLY A 516 -13.57 7.64 -10.44
N GLY A 517 -13.64 6.51 -9.76
CA GLY A 517 -12.49 5.81 -9.17
C GLY A 517 -11.56 5.16 -10.20
N THR A 518 -10.26 5.24 -9.95
CA THR A 518 -9.21 4.82 -10.90
C THR A 518 -8.82 3.35 -10.83
N TYR A 519 -9.20 2.62 -9.78
CA TYR A 519 -8.94 1.18 -9.65
C TYR A 519 -10.04 0.46 -8.84
N GLY A 520 -9.97 -0.88 -8.80
CA GLY A 520 -10.95 -1.78 -8.18
C GLY A 520 -11.44 -2.89 -9.11
N ILE A 521 -11.90 -3.99 -8.55
CA ILE A 521 -12.30 -5.19 -9.30
C ILE A 521 -13.82 -5.26 -9.34
N ASN A 522 -14.42 -5.04 -10.51
CA ASN A 522 -15.87 -5.05 -10.71
C ASN A 522 -16.27 -6.16 -11.70
N GLY A 523 -17.53 -6.58 -11.61
CA GLY A 523 -18.14 -7.56 -12.53
C GLY A 523 -17.74 -9.01 -12.26
N SER A 524 -18.12 -9.88 -13.20
CA SER A 524 -18.01 -11.34 -13.07
C SER A 524 -16.86 -11.95 -13.88
N GLY A 525 -16.17 -11.17 -14.70
CA GLY A 525 -15.07 -11.60 -15.58
C GLY A 525 -13.98 -10.55 -15.73
N THR A 526 -13.25 -10.58 -16.85
CA THR A 526 -12.09 -9.71 -17.14
C THR A 526 -12.40 -8.57 -18.12
N ASP A 527 -13.59 -8.56 -18.72
CA ASP A 527 -14.01 -7.59 -19.74
C ASP A 527 -14.21 -6.16 -19.24
N ASN A 528 -14.30 -5.97 -17.91
CA ASN A 528 -14.32 -4.64 -17.28
C ASN A 528 -12.93 -3.99 -17.38
N ASP A 529 -12.87 -2.80 -17.97
CA ASP A 529 -11.74 -1.86 -17.93
C ASP A 529 -12.20 -0.50 -17.34
N ARG A 530 -11.35 0.52 -17.37
CA ARG A 530 -11.67 1.87 -16.87
C ARG A 530 -11.53 2.96 -17.92
N GLU A 531 -11.67 2.63 -19.19
CA GLU A 531 -11.44 3.62 -20.24
C GLU A 531 -12.46 4.76 -20.21
N SER A 532 -13.71 4.47 -19.82
CA SER A 532 -14.76 5.49 -19.60
C SER A 532 -14.40 6.53 -18.53
N ILE A 533 -13.44 6.20 -17.67
CA ILE A 533 -12.90 7.07 -16.61
C ILE A 533 -11.62 7.75 -17.11
N TYR A 534 -10.62 6.96 -17.51
CA TYR A 534 -9.30 7.47 -17.87
C TYR A 534 -9.28 8.34 -19.14
N SER A 535 -10.14 8.06 -20.13
CA SER A 535 -10.22 8.86 -21.36
C SER A 535 -10.59 10.34 -21.13
N LYS A 536 -11.19 10.66 -19.97
CA LYS A 536 -11.56 12.03 -19.59
C LYS A 536 -10.41 12.82 -18.97
N ALA A 537 -9.30 12.17 -18.62
CA ALA A 537 -8.12 12.87 -18.14
C ALA A 537 -7.49 13.75 -19.25
N THR A 538 -6.86 14.83 -18.83
CA THR A 538 -6.12 15.76 -19.70
C THR A 538 -4.59 15.66 -19.53
N ILE A 539 -4.15 14.92 -18.50
CA ILE A 539 -2.76 14.60 -18.18
C ILE A 539 -2.68 13.10 -17.84
N PRO A 540 -1.50 12.46 -17.93
CA PRO A 540 -1.35 11.06 -17.55
C PRO A 540 -1.75 10.82 -16.09
N VAL A 541 -2.58 9.81 -15.88
CA VAL A 541 -3.05 9.38 -14.55
C VAL A 541 -2.49 8.00 -14.23
N ILE A 542 -1.87 7.90 -13.06
CA ILE A 542 -1.38 6.65 -12.44
C ILE A 542 -2.36 6.27 -11.32
N ALA A 543 -2.75 5.00 -11.25
CA ALA A 543 -3.61 4.50 -10.18
C ALA A 543 -2.86 4.54 -8.83
N HIS A 544 -3.48 5.16 -7.83
CA HIS A 544 -2.94 5.36 -6.49
C HIS A 544 -3.15 4.14 -5.58
N GLU A 545 -2.09 3.68 -4.93
CA GLU A 545 -2.14 2.68 -3.84
C GLU A 545 -3.01 1.46 -4.16
N VAL A 546 -2.69 0.83 -5.29
CA VAL A 546 -3.50 -0.27 -5.79
C VAL A 546 -3.25 -1.55 -5.01
N GLY A 547 -4.32 -2.20 -4.62
CA GLY A 547 -4.31 -3.45 -3.85
C GLY A 547 -3.77 -3.22 -2.44
N GLN A 548 -4.56 -3.58 -1.43
CA GLN A 548 -4.26 -3.42 0.00
C GLN A 548 -4.91 -4.59 0.73
N TYR A 549 -4.63 -5.80 0.24
CA TYR A 549 -5.25 -7.06 0.67
C TYR A 549 -4.33 -7.75 1.68
N PRO A 550 -4.66 -7.82 2.98
CA PRO A 550 -3.76 -8.39 3.96
C PRO A 550 -3.67 -9.91 3.86
N VAL A 551 -2.52 -10.44 4.22
CA VAL A 551 -2.21 -11.87 4.32
C VAL A 551 -1.95 -12.20 5.78
N TYR A 552 -2.39 -13.39 6.19
CA TYR A 552 -2.16 -13.85 7.55
C TYR A 552 -0.65 -14.00 7.85
N PRO A 553 -0.15 -13.49 9.00
CA PRO A 553 1.28 -13.53 9.33
C PRO A 553 1.78 -14.95 9.56
N LEU A 554 3.09 -15.14 9.37
CA LEU A 554 3.81 -16.30 9.89
C LEU A 554 4.47 -15.92 11.22
N TRP A 555 4.25 -16.70 12.27
CA TRP A 555 4.71 -16.30 13.62
C TRP A 555 6.23 -16.32 13.78
N ASN A 556 6.94 -17.08 12.95
CA ASN A 556 8.41 -17.12 12.94
C ASN A 556 9.04 -15.84 12.38
N GLU A 557 8.27 -14.95 11.74
CA GLU A 557 8.76 -13.65 11.28
C GLU A 557 9.17 -12.74 12.45
N ILE A 558 8.54 -12.92 13.62
CA ILE A 558 8.86 -12.18 14.85
C ILE A 558 10.36 -12.29 15.20
N ASP A 559 10.96 -13.46 14.96
CA ASP A 559 12.37 -13.74 15.29
C ASP A 559 13.36 -12.92 14.45
N LYS A 560 12.92 -12.30 13.35
CA LYS A 560 13.76 -11.48 12.47
C LYS A 560 14.05 -10.09 13.05
N TYR A 561 13.20 -9.59 13.96
CA TYR A 561 13.27 -8.22 14.51
C TYR A 561 14.31 -8.12 15.64
N THR A 562 15.58 -8.20 15.27
CA THR A 562 16.72 -8.27 16.20
C THR A 562 17.39 -6.92 16.50
N GLY A 563 17.06 -5.88 15.72
CA GLY A 563 17.72 -4.57 15.72
C GLY A 563 17.13 -3.55 16.70
N ALA A 564 17.05 -2.28 16.29
CA ALA A 564 16.54 -1.17 17.09
C ALA A 564 15.02 -1.27 17.35
N LEU A 565 14.29 -1.97 16.49
CA LEU A 565 12.84 -2.18 16.57
C LEU A 565 12.50 -3.64 16.88
N GLU A 566 11.42 -3.84 17.64
CA GLU A 566 10.89 -5.14 18.05
C GLU A 566 9.40 -5.28 17.65
N ALA A 567 9.01 -6.47 17.21
CA ALA A 567 7.63 -6.78 16.80
C ALA A 567 6.70 -7.19 17.97
N ARG A 568 6.73 -6.43 19.09
CA ARG A 568 5.93 -6.70 20.29
C ARG A 568 4.41 -6.69 20.04
N ASN A 569 3.99 -5.96 19.00
CA ASN A 569 2.65 -5.97 18.46
C ASN A 569 2.29 -7.37 17.92
N LEU A 570 3.11 -7.95 17.05
CA LEU A 570 2.91 -9.29 16.49
C LEU A 570 2.96 -10.38 17.59
N GLU A 571 3.80 -10.23 18.61
CA GLU A 571 3.80 -11.11 19.78
C GLU A 571 2.44 -11.13 20.50
N SER A 572 1.83 -9.96 20.68
CA SER A 572 0.51 -9.81 21.30
C SER A 572 -0.58 -10.46 20.44
N LEU A 573 -0.49 -10.31 19.12
CA LEU A 573 -1.41 -10.94 18.17
C LEU A 573 -1.29 -12.46 18.19
N ARG A 574 -0.07 -13.01 18.25
CA ARG A 574 0.17 -14.44 18.41
C ARG A 574 -0.46 -14.98 19.69
N GLN A 575 -0.37 -14.26 20.81
CA GLN A 575 -1.02 -14.65 22.07
C GLN A 575 -2.54 -14.75 21.93
N GLN A 576 -3.16 -13.85 21.16
CA GLN A 576 -4.59 -13.92 20.86
C GLN A 576 -4.93 -15.14 19.98
N ALA A 577 -4.08 -15.50 19.01
CA ALA A 577 -4.22 -16.73 18.22
C ALA A 577 -4.08 -18.00 19.08
N VAL A 578 -3.19 -18.00 20.09
CA VAL A 578 -3.07 -19.09 21.07
C VAL A 578 -4.35 -19.23 21.87
N LYS A 579 -4.90 -18.12 22.39
CA LYS A 579 -6.15 -18.08 23.15
C LYS A 579 -7.33 -18.66 22.37
N ASN A 580 -7.38 -18.42 21.07
CA ASN A 580 -8.44 -18.90 20.19
C ASN A 580 -8.10 -20.25 19.50
N HIS A 581 -7.01 -20.90 19.89
CA HIS A 581 -6.59 -22.23 19.41
C HIS A 581 -6.33 -22.32 17.90
N ILE A 582 -5.83 -21.24 17.29
CA ILE A 582 -5.52 -21.18 15.85
C ILE A 582 -4.05 -20.87 15.53
N GLU A 583 -3.20 -20.64 16.53
CA GLU A 583 -1.78 -20.29 16.33
C GLU A 583 -1.04 -21.25 15.39
N HIS A 584 -1.26 -22.57 15.55
CA HIS A 584 -0.66 -23.63 14.72
C HIS A 584 -1.17 -23.69 13.26
N GLN A 585 -2.14 -22.85 12.87
CA GLN A 585 -2.72 -22.81 11.53
C GLN A 585 -2.17 -21.67 10.67
N ASP A 586 -1.25 -20.86 11.21
CA ASP A 586 -0.67 -19.70 10.56
C ASP A 586 -0.23 -19.97 9.12
N ARG A 587 0.49 -21.07 8.86
CA ARG A 587 0.92 -21.45 7.52
C ARG A 587 -0.25 -21.70 6.56
N LYS A 588 -1.29 -22.42 7.01
CA LYS A 588 -2.46 -22.71 6.16
C LYS A 588 -3.24 -21.43 5.83
N PHE A 589 -3.37 -20.54 6.80
CA PHE A 589 -4.05 -19.26 6.61
C PHE A 589 -3.23 -18.31 5.75
N HIS A 590 -1.90 -18.32 5.93
CA HIS A 590 -0.95 -17.59 5.11
C HIS A 590 -1.06 -18.01 3.64
N GLU A 591 -0.96 -19.31 3.36
CA GLU A 591 -1.10 -19.86 2.00
C GLU A 591 -2.47 -19.51 1.38
N ALA A 592 -3.56 -19.68 2.13
CA ALA A 592 -4.90 -19.44 1.61
C ALA A 592 -5.19 -17.96 1.33
N SER A 593 -4.83 -17.06 2.26
CA SER A 593 -5.00 -15.62 2.09
C SER A 593 -4.06 -15.05 1.02
N GLY A 594 -2.82 -15.54 0.93
CA GLY A 594 -1.86 -15.18 -0.11
C GLY A 594 -2.27 -15.61 -1.52
N ALA A 595 -2.88 -16.80 -1.67
CA ALA A 595 -3.39 -17.26 -2.95
C ALA A 595 -4.53 -16.37 -3.47
N LEU A 596 -5.49 -16.03 -2.60
CA LEU A 596 -6.57 -15.09 -2.94
C LEU A 596 -6.02 -13.69 -3.24
N GLN A 597 -5.07 -13.19 -2.44
CA GLN A 597 -4.39 -11.93 -2.70
C GLN A 597 -3.80 -11.91 -4.13
N THR A 598 -3.09 -12.97 -4.52
CA THR A 598 -2.49 -13.10 -5.86
C THR A 598 -3.53 -13.00 -6.97
N ILE A 599 -4.67 -13.69 -6.83
CA ILE A 599 -5.78 -13.65 -7.78
C ILE A 599 -6.31 -12.21 -7.95
N LEU A 600 -6.44 -11.48 -6.84
CA LEU A 600 -6.97 -10.12 -6.86
C LEU A 600 -5.97 -9.11 -7.45
N TYR A 601 -4.69 -9.17 -7.09
CA TYR A 601 -3.67 -8.31 -7.72
C TYR A 601 -3.57 -8.54 -9.22
N LYS A 602 -3.58 -9.80 -9.68
CA LYS A 602 -3.64 -10.13 -11.10
C LYS A 602 -4.84 -9.49 -11.79
N GLY A 603 -6.05 -9.69 -11.25
CA GLY A 603 -7.27 -9.10 -11.80
C GLY A 603 -7.22 -7.57 -11.86
N LEU A 604 -6.65 -6.93 -10.85
CA LEU A 604 -6.50 -5.48 -10.76
C LEU A 604 -5.49 -4.94 -11.78
N ILE A 605 -4.27 -5.49 -11.83
CA ILE A 605 -3.21 -5.00 -12.71
C ILE A 605 -3.60 -5.20 -14.17
N GLU A 606 -4.18 -6.34 -14.53
CA GLU A 606 -4.64 -6.56 -15.89
C GLU A 606 -5.78 -5.62 -16.30
N ASN A 607 -6.69 -5.26 -15.38
CA ASN A 607 -7.73 -4.26 -15.63
C ASN A 607 -7.12 -2.90 -16.01
N LEU A 608 -6.03 -2.50 -15.35
CA LEU A 608 -5.32 -1.27 -15.64
C LEU A 608 -4.53 -1.36 -16.95
N LEU A 609 -3.86 -2.48 -17.22
CA LEU A 609 -3.17 -2.73 -18.50
C LEU A 609 -4.15 -2.74 -19.68
N ARG A 610 -5.35 -3.29 -19.50
CA ARG A 610 -6.43 -3.29 -20.50
C ARG A 610 -7.01 -1.90 -20.76
N THR A 611 -6.77 -0.91 -19.89
CA THR A 611 -7.31 0.45 -20.00
C THR A 611 -6.37 1.35 -20.83
N PRO A 612 -6.68 1.65 -22.11
CA PRO A 612 -5.74 2.31 -23.01
C PRO A 612 -5.23 3.68 -22.54
N SER A 613 -6.03 4.47 -21.81
CA SER A 613 -5.65 5.80 -21.32
C SER A 613 -5.00 5.78 -19.92
N CYS A 614 -4.80 4.63 -19.31
CA CYS A 614 -4.07 4.51 -18.03
C CYS A 614 -2.56 4.70 -18.25
N ALA A 615 -1.90 5.49 -17.39
CA ALA A 615 -0.45 5.71 -17.45
C ALA A 615 0.35 4.73 -16.57
N GLY A 616 -0.31 3.98 -15.68
CA GLY A 616 0.35 3.05 -14.78
C GLY A 616 -0.37 2.85 -13.45
N PHE A 617 0.31 2.18 -12.52
CA PHE A 617 -0.13 1.98 -11.15
C PHE A 617 1.01 2.14 -10.14
N GLN A 618 0.65 2.39 -8.89
CA GLN A 618 1.55 2.30 -7.73
C GLN A 618 0.88 1.41 -6.68
N MET A 619 1.50 0.27 -6.35
CA MET A 619 0.97 -0.67 -5.35
C MET A 619 1.29 -0.22 -3.93
N LEU A 620 0.41 -0.51 -2.98
CA LEU A 620 0.70 -0.38 -1.55
C LEU A 620 0.41 -1.72 -0.87
N SER A 621 1.37 -2.65 -0.85
CA SER A 621 2.75 -2.61 -1.37
C SER A 621 3.17 -4.05 -1.70
N MET A 622 4.32 -4.25 -2.36
CA MET A 622 4.87 -5.61 -2.50
C MET A 622 5.49 -6.15 -1.20
N THR A 623 5.83 -5.27 -0.25
CA THR A 623 6.35 -5.60 1.08
C THR A 623 5.32 -5.37 2.17
N ASP A 624 5.39 -6.15 3.24
CA ASP A 624 4.61 -5.90 4.44
C ASP A 624 4.95 -4.56 5.08
N TYR A 625 3.90 -3.84 5.43
CA TYR A 625 3.96 -2.52 6.01
C TYR A 625 3.67 -2.59 7.52
N SER A 626 4.74 -2.51 8.31
CA SER A 626 4.68 -2.68 9.77
C SER A 626 4.18 -1.44 10.53
N GLY A 627 3.84 -0.35 9.84
CA GLY A 627 3.32 0.88 10.41
C GLY A 627 1.80 1.01 10.23
N GLN A 628 1.22 2.07 10.83
CA GLN A 628 -0.20 2.46 10.73
C GLN A 628 -1.18 1.28 10.86
N GLY A 629 -1.12 0.59 11.99
CA GLY A 629 -1.99 -0.54 12.30
C GLY A 629 -1.67 -1.82 11.52
N GLU A 630 -0.41 -2.01 11.14
CA GLU A 630 0.13 -3.23 10.53
C GLU A 630 -0.65 -3.70 9.28
N ALA A 631 -0.25 -3.21 8.10
CA ALA A 631 -0.78 -3.68 6.82
C ALA A 631 0.12 -4.79 6.26
N LEU A 632 -0.18 -6.04 6.59
CA LEU A 632 0.54 -7.21 6.08
C LEU A 632 0.12 -7.57 4.64
N VAL A 633 0.26 -6.61 3.74
CA VAL A 633 -0.20 -6.66 2.35
C VAL A 633 0.85 -7.19 1.37
N GLY A 634 2.08 -7.44 1.82
CA GLY A 634 3.16 -7.89 0.97
C GLY A 634 3.13 -9.39 0.71
N TRP A 635 3.59 -9.77 -0.48
CA TRP A 635 4.11 -11.13 -0.72
C TRP A 635 5.59 -11.27 -0.35
N LEU A 636 6.24 -10.15 -0.06
CA LEU A 636 7.51 -10.08 0.64
C LEU A 636 7.27 -9.54 2.06
N ASP A 637 8.07 -9.99 3.01
CA ASP A 637 8.02 -9.44 4.37
C ASP A 637 8.75 -8.08 4.46
N SER A 638 8.77 -7.46 5.65
CA SER A 638 9.40 -6.15 5.85
C SER A 638 10.93 -6.13 5.64
N PHE A 639 11.57 -7.28 5.40
CA PHE A 639 13.00 -7.42 5.11
C PHE A 639 13.27 -7.70 3.62
N TRP A 640 12.22 -7.70 2.80
CA TRP A 640 12.25 -8.06 1.37
C TRP A 640 12.46 -9.54 1.09
N ASP A 641 12.29 -10.41 2.09
CA ASP A 641 12.36 -11.85 1.89
C ASP A 641 11.01 -12.38 1.39
N SER A 642 11.04 -13.45 0.59
CA SER A 642 9.82 -14.06 0.06
C SER A 642 9.03 -14.75 1.16
N LYS A 643 7.73 -14.45 1.23
CA LYS A 643 6.79 -15.18 2.11
C LYS A 643 6.29 -16.49 1.48
N GLY A 644 6.72 -16.81 0.25
CA GLY A 644 6.30 -18.02 -0.46
C GLY A 644 4.94 -17.93 -1.15
N ILE A 645 4.37 -16.72 -1.29
CA ILE A 645 3.04 -16.50 -1.90
C ILE A 645 3.10 -16.57 -3.44
N ILE A 646 4.04 -15.85 -4.04
CA ILE A 646 4.20 -15.75 -5.50
C ILE A 646 5.66 -15.50 -5.89
N THR A 647 6.13 -16.19 -6.92
CA THR A 647 7.48 -15.98 -7.46
C THR A 647 7.54 -14.78 -8.41
N PRO A 648 8.73 -14.18 -8.62
CA PRO A 648 8.90 -13.13 -9.63
C PRO A 648 8.42 -13.55 -11.03
N GLU A 649 8.69 -14.78 -11.44
CA GLU A 649 8.30 -15.33 -12.75
C GLU A 649 6.78 -15.36 -12.92
N GLN A 650 6.06 -15.82 -11.89
CA GLN A 650 4.60 -15.88 -11.89
C GLN A 650 3.98 -14.48 -11.91
N PHE A 651 4.53 -13.53 -11.14
CA PHE A 651 4.03 -12.16 -11.11
C PHE A 651 4.25 -11.44 -12.44
N ARG A 652 5.38 -11.68 -13.12
CA ARG A 652 5.67 -11.14 -14.45
C ARG A 652 4.70 -11.61 -15.54
N CYS A 653 3.90 -12.65 -15.30
CA CYS A 653 2.86 -13.07 -16.24
C CYS A 653 1.76 -12.01 -16.42
N TYR A 654 1.57 -11.12 -15.42
CA TYR A 654 0.59 -10.04 -15.48
C TYR A 654 1.16 -8.65 -15.16
N SER A 655 2.44 -8.53 -14.79
CA SER A 655 3.13 -7.26 -14.59
C SER A 655 4.50 -7.28 -15.28
N ASN A 656 4.55 -6.85 -16.53
CA ASN A 656 5.79 -6.79 -17.31
C ASN A 656 5.71 -5.70 -18.40
N ASP A 657 6.76 -5.55 -19.21
CA ASP A 657 6.75 -4.69 -20.41
C ASP A 657 5.85 -5.23 -21.52
N ILE A 658 5.77 -6.55 -21.68
CA ILE A 658 4.83 -7.25 -22.58
C ILE A 658 3.97 -8.23 -21.78
N VAL A 659 2.64 -8.08 -21.87
CA VAL A 659 1.68 -8.89 -21.11
C VAL A 659 0.54 -9.35 -22.02
N PRO A 660 0.36 -10.68 -22.21
CA PRO A 660 -0.85 -11.23 -22.80
C PRO A 660 -2.06 -11.02 -21.88
N LEU A 661 -3.20 -10.68 -22.46
CA LEU A 661 -4.44 -10.32 -21.78
C LEU A 661 -5.62 -11.06 -22.42
N ALA A 662 -6.59 -11.47 -21.62
CA ALA A 662 -7.86 -12.03 -22.09
C ALA A 662 -9.04 -11.19 -21.57
N ARG A 663 -10.06 -11.00 -22.41
CA ARG A 663 -11.35 -10.39 -22.06
C ARG A 663 -12.47 -11.40 -22.22
N PHE A 664 -13.14 -11.73 -21.11
CA PHE A 664 -14.34 -12.58 -21.09
C PHE A 664 -15.28 -12.14 -19.96
N HIS A 665 -16.56 -12.48 -20.08
CA HIS A 665 -17.62 -11.89 -19.26
C HIS A 665 -17.77 -12.51 -17.85
N LYS A 666 -17.47 -13.81 -17.70
CA LYS A 666 -17.60 -14.52 -16.43
C LYS A 666 -16.59 -15.66 -16.25
N TYR A 667 -16.28 -16.00 -15.00
CA TYR A 667 -15.37 -17.10 -14.66
C TYR A 667 -16.05 -18.49 -14.61
N THR A 668 -17.37 -18.53 -14.44
CA THR A 668 -18.16 -19.75 -14.23
C THR A 668 -19.14 -19.96 -15.39
N TRP A 669 -19.22 -21.19 -15.87
CA TRP A 669 -19.96 -21.54 -17.08
C TRP A 669 -20.73 -22.85 -16.88
N GLN A 670 -21.79 -23.03 -17.66
CA GLN A 670 -22.46 -24.31 -17.84
C GLN A 670 -22.04 -24.97 -19.15
N THR A 671 -22.23 -26.28 -19.24
CA THR A 671 -21.85 -27.06 -20.43
C THR A 671 -22.76 -26.79 -21.62
N ASP A 672 -23.94 -26.20 -21.43
CA ASP A 672 -24.83 -25.75 -22.51
C ASP A 672 -24.50 -24.32 -22.99
N GLU A 673 -23.43 -23.71 -22.48
CA GLU A 673 -22.97 -22.38 -22.88
C GLU A 673 -21.76 -22.44 -23.82
N THR A 674 -21.49 -21.31 -24.49
CA THR A 674 -20.28 -21.12 -25.30
C THR A 674 -19.33 -20.16 -24.61
N PHE A 675 -18.12 -20.60 -24.31
CA PHE A 675 -17.07 -19.73 -23.78
C PHE A 675 -16.53 -18.81 -24.88
N LYS A 676 -16.63 -17.49 -24.68
CA LYS A 676 -16.14 -16.48 -25.60
C LYS A 676 -15.11 -15.58 -24.93
N ALA A 677 -13.99 -15.34 -25.61
CA ALA A 677 -12.97 -14.41 -25.14
C ALA A 677 -12.31 -13.63 -26.29
N GLN A 678 -11.79 -12.44 -25.99
CA GLN A 678 -10.88 -11.70 -26.86
C GLN A 678 -9.46 -11.77 -26.30
N ILE A 679 -8.50 -12.04 -27.18
CA ILE A 679 -7.08 -12.08 -26.84
C ILE A 679 -6.43 -10.75 -27.23
N GLN A 680 -5.72 -10.17 -26.28
CA GLN A 680 -5.03 -8.88 -26.38
C GLN A 680 -3.59 -9.02 -25.89
N VAL A 681 -2.72 -8.10 -26.29
CA VAL A 681 -1.36 -7.98 -25.74
C VAL A 681 -1.04 -6.52 -25.47
N ALA A 682 -0.78 -6.19 -24.21
CA ALA A 682 -0.16 -4.91 -23.85
C ALA A 682 1.33 -4.99 -24.15
N ASN A 683 1.85 -4.10 -25.01
CA ASN A 683 3.28 -4.00 -25.29
C ASN A 683 3.75 -2.58 -25.01
N TYR A 684 4.53 -2.42 -23.95
CA TYR A 684 5.21 -1.20 -23.54
C TYR A 684 6.75 -1.36 -23.53
N SER A 685 7.27 -2.39 -24.21
CA SER A 685 8.71 -2.53 -24.50
C SER A 685 9.16 -1.47 -25.52
N ASP A 686 10.41 -1.50 -25.96
CA ASP A 686 10.95 -0.66 -27.04
C ASP A 686 10.87 -1.30 -28.43
N THR A 687 10.28 -2.50 -28.56
CA THR A 687 10.21 -3.25 -29.82
C THR A 687 8.79 -3.57 -30.26
N THR A 688 8.58 -3.67 -31.58
CA THR A 688 7.37 -4.27 -32.16
C THR A 688 7.68 -5.74 -32.44
N LEU A 689 6.87 -6.64 -31.88
CA LEU A 689 7.02 -8.08 -32.13
C LEU A 689 6.10 -8.51 -33.27
N ILE A 690 6.61 -9.37 -34.14
CA ILE A 690 5.84 -10.05 -35.20
C ILE A 690 6.14 -11.55 -35.04
N THR A 691 5.34 -12.20 -34.21
CA THR A 691 5.45 -13.64 -33.90
C THR A 691 4.07 -14.16 -33.51
N PRO A 692 3.74 -15.45 -33.71
CA PRO A 692 2.43 -15.98 -33.37
C PRO A 692 2.13 -15.86 -31.87
N THR A 693 0.94 -15.37 -31.54
CA THR A 693 0.33 -15.50 -30.22
C THR A 693 -0.58 -16.72 -30.24
N ILE A 694 -0.33 -17.67 -29.34
CA ILE A 694 -1.02 -18.95 -29.25
C ILE A 694 -1.88 -18.95 -27.99
N TRP A 695 -3.12 -19.39 -28.10
CA TRP A 695 -3.98 -19.65 -26.95
C TRP A 695 -4.42 -21.12 -26.91
N THR A 696 -4.55 -21.68 -25.71
CA THR A 696 -5.04 -23.04 -25.48
C THR A 696 -6.03 -23.05 -24.33
N LEU A 697 -7.10 -23.83 -24.47
CA LEU A 697 -8.01 -24.18 -23.38
C LEU A 697 -7.75 -25.64 -22.99
N THR A 698 -7.32 -25.88 -21.75
CA THR A 698 -7.01 -27.21 -21.22
C THR A 698 -7.79 -27.48 -19.92
N ASP A 699 -7.98 -28.75 -19.57
CA ASP A 699 -8.45 -29.12 -18.21
C ASP A 699 -7.27 -29.22 -17.22
N GLU A 700 -7.55 -29.50 -15.94
CA GLU A 700 -6.52 -29.67 -14.89
C GLU A 700 -5.52 -30.81 -15.16
N THR A 701 -5.85 -31.77 -16.03
CA THR A 701 -4.93 -32.85 -16.42
C THR A 701 -4.01 -32.46 -17.58
N GLY A 702 -4.23 -31.29 -18.17
CA GLY A 702 -3.54 -30.82 -19.37
C GLY A 702 -4.17 -31.32 -20.67
N LYS A 703 -5.34 -31.96 -20.63
CA LYS A 703 -6.03 -32.39 -21.85
C LYS A 703 -6.56 -31.17 -22.60
N LEU A 704 -6.14 -31.06 -23.85
CA LEU A 704 -6.55 -29.99 -24.75
C LEU A 704 -8.03 -30.09 -25.10
N GLN A 705 -8.75 -28.99 -24.92
CA GLN A 705 -10.13 -28.81 -25.39
C GLN A 705 -10.15 -28.09 -26.73
N GLN A 706 -9.43 -26.96 -26.83
CA GLN A 706 -9.29 -26.19 -28.06
C GLN A 706 -8.04 -25.33 -28.04
N GLN A 707 -7.54 -24.93 -29.21
CA GLN A 707 -6.45 -23.98 -29.36
C GLN A 707 -6.64 -23.08 -30.58
N GLY A 708 -5.93 -21.96 -30.60
CA GLY A 708 -5.82 -21.08 -31.74
C GLY A 708 -4.48 -20.37 -31.77
N SER A 709 -4.14 -19.81 -32.93
CA SER A 709 -2.89 -19.09 -33.15
C SER A 709 -3.09 -17.96 -34.14
N ARG A 710 -2.57 -16.78 -33.81
CA ARG A 710 -2.66 -15.61 -34.67
C ARG A 710 -1.36 -14.84 -34.63
N GLU A 711 -0.85 -14.47 -35.81
CA GLU A 711 0.28 -13.56 -35.94
C GLU A 711 -0.23 -12.19 -36.40
N VAL A 712 0.00 -11.17 -35.58
CA VAL A 712 -0.25 -9.76 -35.91
C VAL A 712 0.90 -8.92 -35.33
N PRO A 713 1.21 -7.74 -35.90
CA PRO A 713 2.18 -6.84 -35.31
C PRO A 713 1.74 -6.36 -33.92
N LEU A 714 2.53 -6.69 -32.89
CA LEU A 714 2.35 -6.23 -31.52
C LEU A 714 3.12 -4.93 -31.34
N SER A 715 2.53 -3.80 -31.75
CA SER A 715 3.24 -2.51 -31.69
C SER A 715 3.50 -2.07 -30.26
N SER A 716 4.66 -1.46 -30.04
CA SER A 716 5.02 -0.83 -28.76
C SER A 716 4.15 0.39 -28.43
N GLY A 717 3.96 0.64 -27.14
CA GLY A 717 3.29 1.79 -26.54
C GLY A 717 1.78 1.66 -26.40
N LYS A 718 1.20 0.47 -26.64
CA LYS A 718 -0.27 0.28 -26.66
C LYS A 718 -0.73 -1.15 -26.32
N VAL A 719 -2.05 -1.30 -26.20
CA VAL A 719 -2.73 -2.61 -26.17
C VAL A 719 -3.12 -3.01 -27.59
N ASN A 720 -2.66 -4.17 -28.03
CA ASN A 720 -2.90 -4.73 -29.35
C ASN A 720 -4.06 -5.74 -29.30
N GLN A 721 -4.98 -5.68 -30.25
CA GLN A 721 -5.99 -6.72 -30.46
C GLN A 721 -5.36 -7.86 -31.27
N VAL A 722 -5.53 -9.10 -30.84
CA VAL A 722 -4.87 -10.25 -31.44
C VAL A 722 -5.88 -11.20 -32.07
N ASP A 723 -6.75 -11.78 -31.25
CA ASP A 723 -7.67 -12.84 -31.70
C ASP A 723 -9.00 -12.80 -30.94
N SER A 724 -9.99 -13.54 -31.42
CA SER A 724 -11.26 -13.78 -30.73
C SER A 724 -11.62 -15.26 -30.82
N LEU A 725 -11.90 -15.88 -29.68
CA LEU A 725 -12.22 -17.30 -29.58
C LEU A 725 -13.67 -17.54 -29.16
N SER A 726 -14.20 -18.67 -29.59
CA SER A 726 -15.53 -19.18 -29.26
C SER A 726 -15.43 -20.70 -29.14
N VAL A 727 -15.61 -21.22 -27.92
CA VAL A 727 -15.48 -22.64 -27.58
C VAL A 727 -16.82 -23.17 -27.11
N ASP A 728 -17.33 -24.20 -27.78
CA ASP A 728 -18.52 -24.93 -27.34
C ASP A 728 -18.15 -25.83 -26.14
N LEU A 729 -18.88 -25.69 -25.03
CA LEU A 729 -18.61 -26.44 -23.80
C LEU A 729 -19.43 -27.74 -23.69
N SER A 730 -20.22 -28.09 -24.70
CA SER A 730 -21.14 -29.25 -24.65
C SER A 730 -20.44 -30.60 -24.56
N GLU A 731 -19.19 -30.70 -25.01
CA GLU A 731 -18.34 -31.90 -24.89
C GLU A 731 -17.84 -32.13 -23.45
N ILE A 732 -17.96 -31.13 -22.57
CA ILE A 732 -17.62 -31.25 -21.15
C ILE A 732 -18.77 -31.95 -20.42
N THR A 733 -18.49 -33.08 -19.79
CA THR A 733 -19.52 -33.92 -19.13
C THR A 733 -19.40 -34.00 -17.61
N SER A 734 -18.32 -33.47 -17.05
CA SER A 734 -18.03 -33.44 -15.60
C SER A 734 -17.68 -32.03 -15.14
N PRO A 735 -18.04 -31.63 -13.91
CA PRO A 735 -17.63 -30.36 -13.36
C PRO A 735 -16.09 -30.31 -13.32
N GLY A 736 -15.51 -29.20 -13.76
CA GLY A 736 -14.05 -29.08 -13.82
C GLY A 736 -13.56 -27.65 -13.80
N LYS A 737 -12.28 -27.50 -13.42
CA LYS A 737 -11.50 -26.29 -13.62
C LYS A 737 -10.73 -26.41 -14.95
N TYR A 738 -10.72 -25.33 -15.71
CA TYR A 738 -10.07 -25.25 -17.02
C TYR A 738 -9.15 -24.03 -17.07
N TYR A 739 -8.09 -24.14 -17.86
CA TYR A 739 -7.09 -23.08 -18.03
C TYR A 739 -7.12 -22.53 -19.45
N LEU A 740 -7.35 -21.23 -19.57
CA LEU A 740 -7.02 -20.47 -20.77
C LEU A 740 -5.58 -19.99 -20.63
N ASP A 741 -4.68 -20.57 -21.41
CA ASP A 741 -3.29 -20.13 -21.54
C ASP A 741 -3.12 -19.28 -22.79
N VAL A 742 -2.35 -18.21 -22.71
CA VAL A 742 -1.96 -17.37 -23.86
C VAL A 742 -0.45 -17.16 -23.81
N THR A 743 0.26 -17.49 -24.88
CA THR A 743 1.72 -17.40 -24.99
C THR A 743 2.12 -16.69 -26.27
N ILE A 744 3.19 -15.89 -26.22
CA ILE A 744 3.80 -15.26 -27.40
C ILE A 744 5.00 -16.11 -27.84
N SER A 745 4.89 -16.73 -29.02
CA SER A 745 5.86 -17.72 -29.51
C SER A 745 7.29 -17.18 -29.58
N GLY A 746 8.26 -17.98 -29.13
CA GLY A 746 9.68 -17.61 -29.11
C GLY A 746 10.07 -16.61 -28.01
N THR A 747 9.17 -16.30 -27.08
CA THR A 747 9.41 -15.37 -25.97
C THR A 747 9.02 -16.00 -24.62
N PRO A 748 9.46 -15.44 -23.47
CA PRO A 748 9.00 -15.91 -22.16
C PRO A 748 7.59 -15.39 -21.78
N TYR A 749 6.96 -14.54 -22.61
CA TYR A 749 5.70 -13.89 -22.26
C TYR A 749 4.52 -14.84 -22.40
N HIS A 750 3.88 -15.13 -21.27
CA HIS A 750 2.69 -15.94 -21.19
C HIS A 750 1.79 -15.47 -20.05
N ASN A 751 0.51 -15.84 -20.11
CA ASN A 751 -0.45 -15.57 -19.06
C ASN A 751 -1.55 -16.64 -19.04
N ARG A 752 -2.16 -16.86 -17.87
CA ARG A 752 -3.15 -17.92 -17.64
C ARG A 752 -4.36 -17.40 -16.87
N TRP A 753 -5.55 -17.90 -17.21
CA TRP A 753 -6.79 -17.68 -16.47
C TRP A 753 -7.47 -19.01 -16.16
N SER A 754 -8.04 -19.13 -14.96
CA SER A 754 -8.88 -20.28 -14.60
C SER A 754 -10.34 -19.95 -14.90
N ILE A 755 -11.07 -20.89 -15.49
CA ILE A 755 -12.54 -20.86 -15.59
C ILE A 755 -13.10 -22.17 -15.03
N TRP A 756 -14.34 -22.15 -14.56
CA TRP A 756 -15.03 -23.31 -14.02
C TRP A 756 -16.23 -23.64 -14.89
N VAL A 757 -16.37 -24.91 -15.25
CA VAL A 757 -17.50 -25.40 -16.04
C VAL A 757 -18.25 -26.43 -15.21
N TYR A 758 -19.57 -26.26 -15.10
CA TYR A 758 -20.45 -27.12 -14.32
C TYR A 758 -21.59 -27.67 -15.21
N PRO A 759 -21.76 -28.99 -15.32
CA PRO A 759 -22.87 -29.55 -16.06
C PRO A 759 -24.20 -29.35 -15.30
N PRO A 760 -25.34 -29.34 -16.00
CA PRO A 760 -26.63 -29.35 -15.35
C PRO A 760 -26.84 -30.68 -14.62
N TYR A 761 -27.09 -30.63 -13.31
CA TYR A 761 -27.40 -31.81 -12.51
C TYR A 761 -28.83 -31.81 -11.98
N ASN A 762 -29.42 -33.00 -11.96
CA ASN A 762 -30.58 -33.29 -11.13
C ASN A 762 -30.10 -33.53 -9.69
N MET A 763 -30.75 -32.87 -8.73
CA MET A 763 -30.46 -33.08 -7.31
C MET A 763 -30.72 -34.55 -6.95
N PRO A 764 -29.82 -35.20 -6.18
CA PRO A 764 -30.02 -36.59 -5.80
C PRO A 764 -31.30 -36.73 -4.96
N GLN A 765 -32.10 -37.76 -5.23
CA GLN A 765 -33.19 -38.13 -4.33
C GLN A 765 -32.58 -38.70 -3.05
N THR A 766 -32.81 -38.03 -1.93
CA THR A 766 -32.23 -38.42 -0.63
C THR A 766 -33.26 -38.26 0.49
N ASN A 767 -33.06 -39.02 1.57
CA ASN A 767 -33.81 -38.86 2.82
C ASN A 767 -33.19 -37.77 3.73
N ILE A 768 -32.30 -36.92 3.20
CA ILE A 768 -31.64 -35.85 3.94
C ILE A 768 -32.60 -34.68 4.06
N ILE A 769 -32.75 -34.16 5.28
CA ILE A 769 -33.58 -32.98 5.52
C ILE A 769 -32.74 -31.74 5.23
N ILE A 770 -33.20 -30.91 4.29
CA ILE A 770 -32.59 -29.62 3.97
C ILE A 770 -33.45 -28.53 4.60
N HIS A 771 -32.86 -27.68 5.42
CA HIS A 771 -33.57 -26.59 6.09
C HIS A 771 -32.69 -25.35 6.18
N ASP A 772 -33.30 -24.18 6.20
CA ASP A 772 -32.67 -22.86 6.34
C ASP A 772 -32.76 -22.26 7.76
N LYS A 773 -33.32 -22.99 8.71
CA LYS A 773 -33.55 -22.56 10.11
C LYS A 773 -33.24 -23.69 11.06
N PHE A 774 -32.74 -23.34 12.24
CA PHE A 774 -32.51 -24.30 13.33
C PHE A 774 -33.68 -24.29 14.31
N ASP A 775 -34.81 -24.86 13.88
CA ASP A 775 -36.08 -24.89 14.62
C ASP A 775 -36.47 -26.31 15.09
N SER A 776 -37.70 -26.47 15.58
CA SER A 776 -38.22 -27.76 16.09
C SER A 776 -38.21 -28.87 15.03
N THR A 777 -38.33 -28.54 13.75
CA THR A 777 -38.26 -29.51 12.64
C THR A 777 -36.88 -30.14 12.57
N VAL A 778 -35.83 -29.30 12.58
CA VAL A 778 -34.44 -29.75 12.56
C VAL A 778 -34.08 -30.50 13.84
N ILE A 779 -34.50 -29.99 15.01
CA ILE A 779 -34.21 -30.61 16.30
C ILE A 779 -34.81 -32.02 16.37
N SER A 780 -36.10 -32.16 16.05
CA SER A 780 -36.80 -33.45 16.09
C SER A 780 -36.17 -34.46 15.12
N ALA A 781 -35.75 -34.01 13.93
CA ALA A 781 -35.05 -34.85 12.97
C ALA A 781 -33.71 -35.39 13.52
N LEU A 782 -32.91 -34.53 14.15
CA LEU A 782 -31.61 -34.92 14.72
C LEU A 782 -31.79 -35.87 15.92
N GLU A 783 -32.81 -35.66 16.76
CA GLU A 783 -33.15 -36.56 17.87
C GLU A 783 -33.59 -37.96 17.38
N GLN A 784 -34.27 -38.02 16.24
CA GLN A 784 -34.66 -39.27 15.55
C GLN A 784 -33.50 -39.95 14.80
N GLY A 785 -32.28 -39.40 14.83
CA GLY A 785 -31.13 -39.99 14.16
C GLY A 785 -31.01 -39.66 12.67
N LYS A 786 -31.77 -38.69 12.16
CA LYS A 786 -31.73 -38.31 10.74
C LYS A 786 -30.49 -37.45 10.41
N LYS A 787 -30.21 -37.34 9.11
CA LYS A 787 -29.18 -36.47 8.54
C LYS A 787 -29.81 -35.14 8.13
N VAL A 788 -29.23 -34.02 8.55
CA VAL A 788 -29.70 -32.67 8.23
C VAL A 788 -28.61 -31.86 7.54
N LEU A 789 -28.95 -31.23 6.41
CA LEU A 789 -28.18 -30.15 5.80
C LEU A 789 -28.83 -28.82 6.22
N LEU A 790 -28.16 -28.06 7.07
CA LEU A 790 -28.60 -26.73 7.48
C LEU A 790 -27.95 -25.68 6.59
N VAL A 791 -28.74 -24.98 5.78
CA VAL A 791 -28.33 -23.83 4.98
C VAL A 791 -28.42 -22.59 5.87
N ALA A 792 -27.31 -22.21 6.48
CA ALA A 792 -27.24 -21.25 7.58
C ALA A 792 -26.85 -19.82 7.14
N ASP A 793 -26.98 -19.49 5.86
CA ASP A 793 -26.53 -18.21 5.28
C ASP A 793 -27.24 -16.97 5.85
N GLN A 794 -28.42 -17.15 6.45
CA GLN A 794 -29.19 -16.10 7.13
C GLN A 794 -29.23 -16.25 8.66
N LEU A 795 -28.45 -17.15 9.24
CA LEU A 795 -28.46 -17.45 10.69
C LEU A 795 -27.30 -16.79 11.42
N GLY A 796 -27.42 -16.71 12.75
CA GLY A 796 -26.41 -16.15 13.63
C GLY A 796 -26.62 -14.68 13.98
N LYS A 797 -25.88 -14.23 14.99
CA LYS A 797 -25.88 -12.87 15.53
C LYS A 797 -24.50 -12.24 15.39
N LYS A 798 -24.40 -10.93 15.58
CA LYS A 798 -23.14 -10.18 15.39
C LYS A 798 -22.01 -10.65 16.34
N ASP A 799 -22.36 -11.17 17.51
CA ASP A 799 -21.43 -11.63 18.55
C ASP A 799 -20.94 -13.07 18.35
N ASN A 800 -21.60 -13.85 17.48
CA ASN A 800 -21.24 -15.27 17.26
C ASN A 800 -21.10 -15.66 15.77
N SER A 801 -21.24 -14.69 14.86
CA SER A 801 -21.10 -14.90 13.42
C SER A 801 -20.55 -13.66 12.72
N THR A 802 -19.82 -13.88 11.62
CA THR A 802 -19.37 -12.83 10.72
C THR A 802 -19.90 -13.09 9.29
N PRO A 803 -20.32 -12.05 8.53
CA PRO A 803 -20.69 -12.22 7.14
C PRO A 803 -19.51 -12.73 6.31
N LEU A 804 -19.81 -13.50 5.27
CA LEU A 804 -18.81 -13.97 4.31
C LEU A 804 -18.52 -12.88 3.28
N TYR A 805 -17.25 -12.80 2.86
CA TYR A 805 -16.78 -11.91 1.81
C TYR A 805 -15.80 -12.67 0.91
N PHE A 806 -15.87 -12.42 -0.40
CA PHE A 806 -14.86 -12.93 -1.32
C PHE A 806 -13.58 -12.10 -1.28
N THR A 807 -13.70 -10.78 -1.24
CA THR A 807 -12.55 -9.90 -1.11
C THR A 807 -12.10 -9.84 0.35
N PRO A 808 -10.79 -9.82 0.65
CA PRO A 808 -10.28 -9.58 1.99
C PRO A 808 -10.74 -8.22 2.55
N LEU A 809 -10.62 -8.07 3.88
CA LEU A 809 -10.76 -6.77 4.52
C LEU A 809 -9.75 -5.76 3.94
N PHE A 810 -10.04 -4.48 4.10
CA PHE A 810 -9.16 -3.42 3.63
C PHE A 810 -8.10 -3.09 4.69
N TRP A 811 -6.82 -3.30 4.36
CA TRP A 811 -5.64 -2.89 5.14
C TRP A 811 -5.51 -3.51 6.54
N SER A 812 -6.35 -3.10 7.50
CA SER A 812 -6.34 -3.56 8.89
C SER A 812 -7.57 -3.06 9.63
N THR A 813 -8.09 -3.86 10.56
CA THR A 813 -9.16 -3.42 11.46
C THR A 813 -8.66 -2.52 12.61
N SER A 814 -7.36 -2.54 12.91
CA SER A 814 -6.76 -1.68 13.95
C SER A 814 -6.64 -0.23 13.46
N PHE A 815 -6.30 -0.02 12.18
CA PHE A 815 -6.24 1.31 11.55
C PHE A 815 -7.59 1.79 11.02
N PHE A 816 -8.36 0.91 10.37
CA PHE A 816 -9.72 1.17 9.91
C PHE A 816 -10.72 0.36 10.73
N PRO A 817 -11.10 0.84 11.94
CA PRO A 817 -12.03 0.13 12.81
C PRO A 817 -13.46 0.15 12.23
N GLY A 818 -14.27 -0.83 12.61
CA GLY A 818 -15.69 -0.87 12.25
C GLY A 818 -15.99 -1.33 10.82
N GLN A 819 -14.99 -1.86 10.11
CA GLN A 819 -15.21 -2.58 8.85
C GLN A 819 -16.22 -3.71 9.04
N SER A 820 -17.11 -3.88 8.06
CA SER A 820 -18.10 -4.98 8.06
C SER A 820 -17.45 -6.33 7.73
N ASN A 821 -16.38 -6.30 6.94
CA ASN A 821 -15.55 -7.46 6.63
C ASN A 821 -14.36 -7.54 7.59
N THR A 822 -14.17 -8.73 8.16
CA THR A 822 -13.08 -9.05 9.10
C THR A 822 -12.35 -10.34 8.70
N THR A 823 -12.39 -10.69 7.41
CA THR A 823 -11.80 -11.93 6.90
C THR A 823 -10.81 -11.68 5.76
N LEU A 824 -9.85 -12.60 5.57
CA LEU A 824 -8.76 -12.51 4.60
C LEU A 824 -8.90 -13.51 3.42
N GLY A 825 -10.08 -14.14 3.29
CA GLY A 825 -10.32 -15.30 2.44
C GLY A 825 -10.76 -16.50 3.27
N ALA A 826 -10.62 -17.72 2.75
CA ALA A 826 -10.88 -18.95 3.52
C ALA A 826 -9.87 -20.04 3.17
N TRP A 827 -9.45 -20.79 4.18
CA TRP A 827 -8.84 -22.09 3.98
C TRP A 827 -9.95 -23.12 3.73
N ILE A 828 -9.76 -23.94 2.70
CA ILE A 828 -10.70 -24.98 2.28
C ILE A 828 -9.98 -26.31 2.36
N ASP A 829 -10.58 -27.32 2.98
CA ASP A 829 -10.05 -28.67 2.91
C ASP A 829 -10.47 -29.33 1.59
N LYS A 830 -9.77 -29.03 0.48
CA LYS A 830 -10.08 -29.59 -0.86
C LYS A 830 -10.14 -31.12 -0.83
N ALA A 831 -9.35 -31.76 0.02
CA ALA A 831 -9.29 -33.22 0.14
C ALA A 831 -10.53 -33.80 0.85
N HIS A 832 -11.34 -32.98 1.52
CA HIS A 832 -12.53 -33.44 2.20
C HIS A 832 -13.56 -33.97 1.19
N PRO A 833 -14.19 -35.15 1.41
CA PRO A 833 -15.13 -35.76 0.46
C PRO A 833 -16.34 -34.88 0.09
N ALA A 834 -16.65 -33.88 0.92
CA ALA A 834 -17.66 -32.85 0.65
C ALA A 834 -17.43 -32.08 -0.67
N PHE A 835 -16.20 -32.04 -1.19
CA PHE A 835 -15.83 -31.38 -2.46
C PHE A 835 -15.54 -32.35 -3.61
N SER A 836 -15.80 -33.66 -3.43
CA SER A 836 -15.59 -34.67 -4.49
C SER A 836 -16.34 -34.40 -5.79
N GLN A 837 -17.43 -33.63 -5.73
CA GLN A 837 -18.22 -33.20 -6.89
C GLN A 837 -18.22 -31.67 -7.05
N PHE A 838 -17.29 -30.96 -6.40
CA PHE A 838 -17.17 -29.50 -6.51
C PHE A 838 -15.69 -29.11 -6.67
N PRO A 839 -15.20 -28.97 -7.92
CA PRO A 839 -13.84 -28.56 -8.21
C PRO A 839 -13.47 -27.26 -7.52
N THR A 840 -12.48 -27.33 -6.64
CA THR A 840 -12.02 -26.19 -5.85
C THR A 840 -10.56 -26.36 -5.44
N ASP A 841 -9.98 -25.34 -4.85
CA ASP A 841 -8.63 -25.37 -4.29
C ASP A 841 -8.67 -25.24 -2.76
N ASN A 842 -7.51 -25.28 -2.10
CA ASN A 842 -7.44 -25.09 -0.65
C ASN A 842 -7.68 -23.63 -0.21
N TYR A 843 -8.13 -22.78 -1.14
CA TYR A 843 -8.40 -21.36 -0.97
C TYR A 843 -9.56 -20.92 -1.85
N THR A 844 -10.16 -19.79 -1.51
CA THR A 844 -11.24 -19.19 -2.31
C THR A 844 -10.70 -18.61 -3.62
N ASP A 845 -11.27 -19.04 -4.75
CA ASP A 845 -11.03 -18.50 -6.10
C ASP A 845 -12.37 -17.96 -6.68
N TRP A 846 -12.38 -17.45 -7.91
CA TRP A 846 -13.49 -16.68 -8.49
C TRP A 846 -14.86 -17.38 -8.44
N GLN A 847 -14.92 -18.71 -8.47
CA GLN A 847 -16.18 -19.46 -8.36
C GLN A 847 -16.86 -19.21 -7.01
N TRP A 848 -16.10 -19.04 -5.93
CA TRP A 848 -16.67 -18.78 -4.60
C TRP A 848 -17.35 -17.41 -4.51
N LYS A 849 -16.91 -16.42 -5.31
CA LYS A 849 -17.44 -15.05 -5.31
C LYS A 849 -18.96 -14.98 -5.49
N GLU A 850 -19.54 -15.89 -6.28
CA GLU A 850 -20.98 -15.88 -6.56
C GLU A 850 -21.83 -16.23 -5.33
N ILE A 851 -21.30 -17.06 -4.43
CA ILE A 851 -22.03 -17.62 -3.30
C ILE A 851 -21.67 -16.98 -1.95
N THR A 852 -20.79 -15.98 -1.94
CA THR A 852 -20.30 -15.32 -0.69
C THR A 852 -21.34 -14.46 0.05
N GLN A 853 -22.63 -14.50 -0.30
CA GLN A 853 -23.70 -13.82 0.45
C GLN A 853 -24.17 -14.66 1.65
N GLY A 854 -23.26 -14.97 2.58
CA GLY A 854 -23.52 -15.93 3.63
C GLY A 854 -22.94 -15.58 5.00
N ARG A 855 -22.82 -16.59 5.86
CA ARG A 855 -22.39 -16.47 7.26
C ARG A 855 -21.29 -17.47 7.59
N SER A 856 -20.43 -17.07 8.51
CA SER A 856 -19.52 -17.98 9.21
C SER A 856 -19.67 -17.78 10.70
N PHE A 857 -19.43 -18.84 11.46
CA PHE A 857 -19.73 -18.92 12.88
C PHE A 857 -18.44 -18.98 13.70
N ILE A 858 -18.43 -18.27 14.82
CA ILE A 858 -17.30 -18.27 15.76
C ILE A 858 -17.38 -19.54 16.59
N ILE A 859 -16.30 -20.34 16.57
CA ILE A 859 -16.21 -21.64 17.23
C ILE A 859 -15.00 -21.73 18.18
N ASN A 860 -14.58 -20.60 18.76
CA ASN A 860 -13.47 -20.52 19.72
C ASN A 860 -13.66 -21.50 20.90
N GLU A 861 -14.89 -21.65 21.40
CA GLU A 861 -15.24 -22.56 22.50
C GLU A 861 -15.29 -24.05 22.08
N HIS A 862 -15.09 -24.34 20.78
CA HIS A 862 -15.07 -25.68 20.20
C HIS A 862 -13.75 -25.96 19.45
N PRO A 863 -12.60 -25.96 20.15
CA PRO A 863 -11.29 -26.11 19.52
C PRO A 863 -11.10 -27.43 18.78
N GLN A 864 -11.82 -28.48 19.16
CA GLN A 864 -11.78 -29.81 18.52
C GLN A 864 -12.72 -29.96 17.31
N LEU A 865 -13.59 -28.98 17.04
CA LEU A 865 -14.39 -28.97 15.83
C LEU A 865 -13.50 -28.57 14.64
N HIS A 866 -13.40 -29.42 13.64
CA HIS A 866 -12.62 -29.18 12.43
C HIS A 866 -13.54 -28.62 11.33
N PRO A 867 -13.35 -27.37 10.88
CA PRO A 867 -14.10 -26.84 9.75
C PRO A 867 -13.65 -27.50 8.45
N ILE A 868 -14.60 -27.74 7.56
CA ILE A 868 -14.37 -28.13 6.16
C ILE A 868 -14.01 -26.89 5.33
N VAL A 869 -14.65 -25.75 5.65
CA VAL A 869 -14.26 -24.42 5.17
C VAL A 869 -14.13 -23.49 6.36
N GLN A 870 -12.93 -22.94 6.52
CA GLN A 870 -12.56 -22.02 7.58
C GLN A 870 -12.20 -20.66 6.98
N PRO A 871 -13.11 -19.66 7.06
CA PRO A 871 -12.74 -18.29 6.79
C PRO A 871 -11.57 -17.85 7.66
N VAL A 872 -10.59 -17.19 7.05
CA VAL A 872 -9.41 -16.70 7.75
C VAL A 872 -9.79 -15.38 8.42
N SER A 873 -9.89 -15.38 9.75
CA SER A 873 -10.15 -14.16 10.53
C SER A 873 -8.97 -13.21 10.41
N ASP A 874 -9.23 -11.90 10.47
CA ASP A 874 -8.22 -10.87 10.65
C ASP A 874 -7.30 -11.24 11.83
N PHE A 875 -5.98 -11.11 11.63
CA PHE A 875 -4.98 -11.47 12.63
C PHE A 875 -4.99 -10.55 13.85
N HIS A 876 -5.72 -9.44 13.83
CA HIS A 876 -6.02 -8.62 15.00
C HIS A 876 -7.11 -9.20 15.91
N ILE A 877 -8.00 -10.03 15.35
CA ILE A 877 -9.14 -10.63 16.04
C ILE A 877 -8.84 -12.10 16.37
N ASN A 878 -8.33 -12.84 15.38
CA ASN A 878 -7.94 -14.24 15.47
C ASN A 878 -9.07 -15.19 15.88
N ASP A 879 -10.31 -14.92 15.47
CA ASP A 879 -11.41 -15.84 15.74
C ASP A 879 -11.26 -17.13 14.91
N LYS A 880 -11.51 -18.27 15.54
CA LYS A 880 -11.69 -19.55 14.86
C LYS A 880 -13.08 -19.56 14.22
N LEU A 881 -13.13 -19.39 12.90
CA LEU A 881 -14.37 -19.33 12.13
C LEU A 881 -14.67 -20.66 11.41
N ALA A 882 -15.95 -20.94 11.18
CA ALA A 882 -16.39 -22.05 10.34
C ALA A 882 -17.58 -21.64 9.47
N SER A 883 -17.47 -21.83 8.15
CA SER A 883 -18.59 -21.62 7.21
C SER A 883 -19.15 -22.94 6.69
N ILE A 884 -18.35 -24.00 6.60
CA ILE A 884 -18.84 -25.37 6.38
C ILE A 884 -18.20 -26.27 7.43
N PHE A 885 -19.02 -27.02 8.15
CA PHE A 885 -18.56 -27.99 9.15
C PHE A 885 -19.63 -29.02 9.45
N GLU A 886 -19.22 -30.15 10.02
CA GLU A 886 -20.11 -31.24 10.40
C GLU A 886 -20.00 -31.60 11.89
N CYS A 887 -21.09 -32.05 12.47
CA CYS A 887 -21.11 -32.51 13.86
C CYS A 887 -22.22 -33.56 14.11
N LYS A 888 -22.04 -34.32 15.19
CA LYS A 888 -23.07 -35.17 15.79
C LYS A 888 -23.95 -34.33 16.70
N VAL A 889 -25.26 -34.55 16.62
CA VAL A 889 -26.25 -33.88 17.47
C VAL A 889 -27.28 -34.91 17.89
N SER A 890 -27.38 -35.18 19.20
CA SER A 890 -28.20 -36.27 19.72
C SER A 890 -27.85 -37.61 19.03
N LYS A 891 -28.81 -38.27 18.35
CA LYS A 891 -28.58 -39.50 17.59
C LYS A 891 -28.25 -39.24 16.11
N GLY A 892 -28.42 -38.00 15.66
CA GLY A 892 -28.35 -37.58 14.26
C GLY A 892 -27.02 -36.95 13.86
N LYS A 893 -26.96 -36.53 12.60
CA LYS A 893 -25.78 -35.91 11.99
C LYS A 893 -26.18 -34.62 11.29
N LEU A 894 -25.44 -33.55 11.57
CA LEU A 894 -25.68 -32.21 11.03
C LEU A 894 -24.49 -31.79 10.17
N LEU A 895 -24.76 -31.40 8.92
CA LEU A 895 -23.83 -30.66 8.07
C LEU A 895 -24.35 -29.23 7.96
N VAL A 896 -23.51 -28.25 8.29
CA VAL A 896 -23.84 -26.83 8.24
C VAL A 896 -23.13 -26.22 7.04
N CYS A 897 -23.88 -25.47 6.23
CA CYS A 897 -23.33 -24.66 5.14
C CYS A 897 -23.79 -23.22 5.30
N GLY A 898 -22.87 -22.31 5.57
CA GLY A 898 -23.13 -20.89 5.72
C GLY A 898 -23.15 -20.12 4.40
N TYR A 899 -22.89 -20.76 3.26
CA TYR A 899 -23.04 -20.15 1.92
C TYR A 899 -24.48 -20.26 1.43
N ASN A 900 -24.91 -19.29 0.61
CA ASN A 900 -26.26 -19.29 0.05
C ASN A 900 -26.37 -20.32 -1.10
N LEU A 901 -26.99 -21.47 -0.79
CA LEU A 901 -27.21 -22.58 -1.73
C LEU A 901 -28.52 -22.46 -2.53
N ASN A 902 -29.31 -21.41 -2.31
CA ASN A 902 -30.61 -21.19 -2.96
C ASN A 902 -30.53 -20.19 -4.13
N LEU A 903 -29.32 -19.74 -4.48
CA LEU A 903 -29.10 -18.89 -5.65
C LEU A 903 -29.32 -19.68 -6.95
N ASP A 904 -29.89 -19.02 -7.95
CA ASP A 904 -29.91 -19.53 -9.32
C ASP A 904 -28.53 -19.29 -9.96
N SER A 905 -27.55 -20.08 -9.50
CA SER A 905 -26.17 -20.07 -9.98
C SER A 905 -25.69 -21.52 -10.16
N PRO A 906 -24.90 -21.80 -11.22
CA PRO A 906 -24.24 -23.10 -11.41
C PRO A 906 -23.39 -23.50 -10.20
N VAL A 907 -22.71 -22.54 -9.57
CA VAL A 907 -21.85 -22.78 -8.39
C VAL A 907 -22.68 -23.24 -7.20
N ALA A 908 -23.75 -22.50 -6.86
CA ALA A 908 -24.62 -22.84 -5.73
C ALA A 908 -25.25 -24.22 -5.91
N ARG A 909 -25.70 -24.51 -7.13
CA ARG A 909 -26.28 -25.82 -7.52
C ARG A 909 -25.24 -26.94 -7.39
N GLN A 910 -24.04 -26.75 -7.91
CA GLN A 910 -22.98 -27.74 -7.85
C GLN A 910 -22.52 -28.00 -6.41
N LEU A 911 -22.31 -26.95 -5.62
CA LEU A 911 -21.92 -27.10 -4.21
C LEU A 911 -22.99 -27.86 -3.43
N LYS A 912 -24.27 -27.50 -3.60
CA LYS A 912 -25.39 -28.22 -2.98
C LYS A 912 -25.44 -29.69 -3.40
N TYR A 913 -25.22 -29.99 -4.68
CA TYR A 913 -25.12 -31.35 -5.18
C TYR A 913 -23.99 -32.12 -4.49
N SER A 914 -22.79 -31.54 -4.41
CA SER A 914 -21.61 -32.16 -3.79
C SER A 914 -21.80 -32.46 -2.30
N LEU A 915 -22.39 -31.51 -1.54
CA LEU A 915 -22.68 -31.71 -0.12
C LEU A 915 -23.70 -32.82 0.10
N LEU A 916 -24.79 -32.85 -0.69
CA LEU A 916 -25.80 -33.91 -0.60
C LEU A 916 -25.21 -35.27 -1.00
N HIS A 917 -24.43 -35.32 -2.08
CA HIS A 917 -23.74 -36.53 -2.50
C HIS A 917 -22.88 -37.09 -1.38
N TYR A 918 -22.02 -36.26 -0.77
CA TYR A 918 -21.20 -36.65 0.39
C TYR A 918 -22.04 -37.19 1.55
N MET A 919 -23.13 -36.51 1.91
CA MET A 919 -24.00 -36.95 3.01
C MET A 919 -24.69 -38.29 2.76
N THR A 920 -24.83 -38.74 1.51
CA THR A 920 -25.34 -40.09 1.19
C THR A 920 -24.29 -41.18 1.37
N GLN A 921 -23.01 -40.84 1.33
CA GLN A 921 -21.92 -41.80 1.45
C GLN A 921 -21.75 -42.30 2.90
N SER A 922 -21.10 -43.46 3.04
CA SER A 922 -20.79 -44.07 4.34
C SER A 922 -19.75 -43.28 5.14
N ASN A 923 -18.90 -42.52 4.45
CA ASN A 923 -17.86 -41.69 5.06
C ASN A 923 -18.38 -40.37 5.64
N PHE A 924 -19.66 -40.00 5.45
CA PHE A 924 -20.28 -38.93 6.24
C PHE A 924 -20.50 -39.40 7.69
N ASN A 925 -19.47 -39.21 8.51
CA ASN A 925 -19.41 -39.72 9.86
C ASN A 925 -18.74 -38.74 10.84
N PRO A 926 -19.40 -37.60 11.15
CA PRO A 926 -18.83 -36.60 12.05
C PRO A 926 -18.41 -37.20 13.38
N SER A 927 -17.22 -36.85 13.87
CA SER A 927 -16.66 -37.36 15.13
C SER A 927 -17.03 -36.49 16.32
N TYR A 928 -17.09 -35.16 16.13
CA TYR A 928 -17.34 -34.18 17.19
C TYR A 928 -18.84 -34.00 17.47
N SER A 929 -19.22 -33.97 18.75
CA SER A 929 -20.62 -33.83 19.19
C SER A 929 -20.90 -32.43 19.75
N ILE A 930 -22.02 -31.82 19.35
CA ILE A 930 -22.47 -30.51 19.85
C ILE A 930 -23.88 -30.62 20.44
N LYS A 931 -24.11 -29.95 21.57
CA LYS A 931 -25.42 -29.90 22.23
C LYS A 931 -26.40 -28.99 21.48
N ILE A 932 -27.68 -29.37 21.46
CA ILE A 932 -28.75 -28.60 20.80
C ILE A 932 -28.80 -27.14 21.30
N ASP A 933 -28.64 -26.89 22.60
CA ASP A 933 -28.73 -25.52 23.14
C ASP A 933 -27.60 -24.61 22.66
N THR A 934 -26.41 -25.17 22.42
CA THR A 934 -25.30 -24.44 21.79
C THR A 934 -25.67 -24.05 20.36
N LEU A 935 -26.24 -24.98 19.59
CA LEU A 935 -26.66 -24.74 18.20
C LEU A 935 -27.82 -23.76 18.10
N LYS A 936 -28.79 -23.78 19.04
CA LYS A 936 -29.86 -22.78 19.12
C LYS A 936 -29.32 -21.36 19.30
N LYS A 937 -28.27 -21.19 20.13
CA LYS A 937 -27.61 -19.90 20.31
C LYS A 937 -26.83 -19.49 19.06
N MET A 938 -26.05 -20.42 18.50
CA MET A 938 -25.21 -20.20 17.32
C MET A 938 -26.04 -19.84 16.07
N PHE A 939 -27.19 -20.48 15.89
CA PHE A 939 -28.04 -20.37 14.70
C PHE A 939 -29.35 -19.63 14.96
N ALA A 940 -29.34 -18.69 15.91
CA ALA A 940 -30.48 -17.81 16.13
C ALA A 940 -30.85 -17.10 14.82
N TYR A 941 -32.13 -17.11 14.47
CA TYR A 941 -32.68 -16.42 13.30
C TYR A 941 -33.37 -15.13 13.73
N THR A 942 -32.98 -14.01 13.13
CA THR A 942 -33.70 -12.74 13.29
C THR A 942 -34.52 -12.48 12.03
N PRO A 943 -35.87 -12.48 12.10
CA PRO A 943 -36.72 -12.32 10.92
C PRO A 943 -36.56 -10.92 10.29
N LYS A 944 -36.70 -10.88 8.95
CA LYS A 944 -36.78 -9.62 8.20
C LYS A 944 -38.18 -9.05 8.28
N ALA A 945 -38.30 -7.74 8.44
CA ALA A 945 -39.59 -7.06 8.51
C ALA A 945 -40.07 -6.69 7.09
N MET A 946 -40.83 -7.56 6.41
CA MET A 946 -41.50 -7.24 5.13
C MET A 946 -42.72 -8.13 4.87
N VAL A 947 -43.88 -7.54 4.52
CA VAL A 947 -45.05 -8.25 3.98
C VAL A 947 -45.87 -7.33 3.04
N SER A 948 -46.64 -7.94 2.12
CA SER A 948 -47.66 -7.31 1.27
C SER A 948 -48.71 -6.49 2.06
N VAL A 949 -49.05 -5.31 1.55
CA VAL A 949 -50.01 -4.38 2.16
C VAL A 949 -51.44 -4.69 1.68
N PRO A 950 -52.45 -4.71 2.57
CA PRO A 950 -53.87 -4.79 2.17
C PRO A 950 -54.29 -3.60 1.30
N LYS A 951 -55.21 -3.80 0.34
CA LYS A 951 -55.84 -2.70 -0.41
C LYS A 951 -56.85 -1.99 0.50
N GLY A 952 -56.49 -0.79 0.98
CA GLY A 952 -57.35 0.06 1.82
C GLY A 952 -57.37 -0.39 3.28
N PHE A 953 -56.75 0.39 4.18
CA PHE A 953 -56.73 0.14 5.64
C PHE A 953 -58.11 0.31 6.31
N GLU A 954 -59.21 0.00 5.60
CA GLU A 954 -60.61 0.23 5.97
C GLU A 954 -61.02 -0.55 7.23
N ASN A 955 -60.37 -1.69 7.50
CA ASN A 955 -60.59 -2.49 8.72
C ASN A 955 -59.60 -2.16 9.85
N SER A 956 -58.87 -1.05 9.78
CA SER A 956 -57.97 -0.64 10.86
C SER A 956 -58.74 -0.12 12.07
N ILE A 957 -58.23 -0.41 13.27
CA ILE A 957 -58.69 0.23 14.52
C ILE A 957 -57.90 1.50 14.83
N LEU A 958 -56.80 1.72 14.11
CA LEU A 958 -56.02 2.94 14.14
C LEU A 958 -55.32 3.10 12.78
N TYR A 959 -55.44 4.27 12.13
CA TYR A 959 -54.68 4.61 10.93
C TYR A 959 -54.31 6.09 10.97
N ILE A 960 -53.01 6.36 10.92
CA ILE A 960 -52.43 7.69 11.13
C ILE A 960 -51.53 8.04 9.95
N SER A 961 -51.69 9.25 9.45
CA SER A 961 -50.74 9.94 8.58
C SER A 961 -49.87 10.88 9.42
N CYS A 962 -48.60 10.54 9.56
CA CYS A 962 -47.64 11.14 10.48
C CYS A 962 -47.23 12.56 10.01
N GLY A 963 -47.43 13.57 10.85
CA GLY A 963 -47.04 14.97 10.59
C GLY A 963 -47.85 15.70 9.51
N LYS A 964 -48.93 15.10 8.98
CA LYS A 964 -49.68 15.62 7.81
C LYS A 964 -50.27 17.02 8.02
N GLN A 965 -50.55 17.43 9.27
CA GLN A 965 -51.10 18.76 9.60
C GLN A 965 -50.02 19.84 9.75
N MET A 966 -48.73 19.48 9.67
CA MET A 966 -47.63 20.44 9.69
C MET A 966 -47.71 21.36 8.47
N LYS A 967 -47.78 22.68 8.67
CA LYS A 967 -47.96 23.65 7.56
C LYS A 967 -46.63 23.99 6.86
N ASN A 968 -45.62 24.36 7.63
CA ASN A 968 -44.34 24.85 7.13
C ASN A 968 -43.33 23.71 6.94
N SER A 969 -42.45 23.84 5.94
CA SER A 969 -41.30 22.94 5.77
C SER A 969 -40.28 23.13 6.91
N GLY A 970 -39.58 22.06 7.28
CA GLY A 970 -38.60 22.07 8.37
C GLY A 970 -38.88 20.99 9.42
N SER A 971 -38.35 21.19 10.63
CA SER A 971 -38.48 20.25 11.75
C SER A 971 -39.29 20.85 12.89
N ALA A 972 -40.16 20.06 13.52
CA ALA A 972 -40.94 20.47 14.68
C ALA A 972 -41.01 19.34 15.73
N PRO A 973 -41.10 19.65 17.03
CA PRO A 973 -41.38 18.63 18.05
C PRO A 973 -42.69 17.90 17.76
N TRP A 974 -42.78 16.62 18.14
CA TRP A 974 -44.01 15.86 17.95
C TRP A 974 -45.13 16.32 18.89
N THR A 975 -46.32 16.54 18.33
CA THR A 975 -47.58 16.64 19.06
C THR A 975 -48.66 15.90 18.28
N ALA A 976 -49.60 15.24 18.96
CA ALA A 976 -50.68 14.51 18.30
C ALA A 976 -51.54 15.39 17.36
N THR A 977 -51.60 16.70 17.59
CA THR A 977 -52.32 17.67 16.74
C THR A 977 -51.65 17.91 15.38
N LEU A 978 -50.38 17.56 15.21
CA LEU A 978 -49.67 17.69 13.93
C LEU A 978 -49.82 16.44 13.06
N ASP A 979 -50.31 15.34 13.62
CA ASP A 979 -50.68 14.14 12.89
C ASP A 979 -52.11 14.28 12.33
N HIS A 980 -52.43 13.48 11.33
CA HIS A 980 -53.80 13.34 10.85
C HIS A 980 -54.23 11.90 11.03
N THR A 981 -55.19 11.70 11.92
CA THR A 981 -55.76 10.38 12.15
C THR A 981 -56.88 10.14 11.14
N GLU A 982 -56.69 9.13 10.28
CA GLU A 982 -57.65 8.72 9.25
C GLU A 982 -58.74 7.83 9.88
N ILE A 983 -58.34 6.91 10.77
CA ILE A 983 -59.24 5.97 11.49
C ILE A 983 -58.76 5.84 12.95
N GLN A 984 -59.68 5.83 13.92
CA GLN A 984 -59.35 5.64 15.34
C GLN A 984 -60.55 5.09 16.12
N ASP A 985 -60.44 3.87 16.64
CA ASP A 985 -61.33 3.35 17.67
C ASP A 985 -61.16 4.20 18.94
N GLU A 986 -62.24 4.48 19.65
CA GLU A 986 -62.25 5.35 20.84
C GLU A 986 -61.33 4.87 21.98
N ARG A 987 -61.01 3.57 22.01
CA ARG A 987 -60.07 2.95 22.96
C ARG A 987 -58.63 2.96 22.46
N CYS A 988 -58.40 3.31 21.20
CA CYS A 988 -57.08 3.40 20.62
C CYS A 988 -56.54 4.83 20.70
N LYS A 989 -55.67 5.11 21.67
CA LYS A 989 -54.89 6.35 21.74
C LYS A 989 -53.44 6.05 21.44
N TYR A 990 -52.65 7.04 21.03
CA TYR A 990 -51.23 6.82 20.77
C TYR A 990 -50.35 7.97 21.27
N LYS A 991 -49.10 7.63 21.55
CA LYS A 991 -48.04 8.56 21.94
C LYS A 991 -46.76 8.20 21.20
N VAL A 992 -46.10 9.20 20.62
CA VAL A 992 -44.82 9.01 19.93
C VAL A 992 -43.73 9.77 20.66
N THR A 993 -42.61 9.10 20.88
CA THR A 993 -41.34 9.71 21.27
C THR A 993 -40.40 9.58 20.08
N CYS A 994 -40.01 10.70 19.47
CA CYS A 994 -39.11 10.78 18.34
C CYS A 994 -38.26 12.07 18.43
N ASP A 995 -37.24 12.22 17.59
CA ASP A 995 -36.39 13.41 17.61
C ASP A 995 -37.19 14.64 17.13
N ASN A 996 -37.92 14.49 16.02
CA ASN A 996 -38.81 15.52 15.47
C ASN A 996 -39.75 14.98 14.38
N ILE A 997 -40.81 15.71 14.06
CA ILE A 997 -41.54 15.63 12.80
C ILE A 997 -40.74 16.42 11.75
N TRP A 998 -40.58 15.87 10.56
CA TRP A 998 -39.92 16.53 9.43
C TRP A 998 -40.88 16.67 8.25
N LYS A 999 -40.90 17.85 7.63
CA LYS A 999 -41.66 18.15 6.41
C LYS A 999 -40.77 18.78 5.34
N ASP A 1000 -40.87 18.28 4.11
CA ASP A 1000 -40.33 18.91 2.90
C ASP A 1000 -41.34 18.85 1.74
N GLU A 1001 -40.88 19.13 0.52
CA GLU A 1001 -41.70 19.07 -0.70
C GLU A 1001 -42.17 17.65 -1.07
N LYS A 1002 -41.55 16.60 -0.50
CA LYS A 1002 -41.82 15.20 -0.82
C LYS A 1002 -42.77 14.55 0.19
N GLY A 1003 -42.79 14.98 1.44
CA GLY A 1003 -43.74 14.46 2.42
C GLY A 1003 -43.51 14.92 3.86
N THR A 1004 -44.23 14.25 4.77
CA THR A 1004 -44.13 14.42 6.23
C THR A 1004 -43.87 13.08 6.91
N ALA A 1005 -42.98 13.06 7.90
CA ALA A 1005 -42.70 11.85 8.67
C ALA A 1005 -42.29 12.16 10.12
N TRP A 1006 -42.57 11.23 11.03
CA TRP A 1006 -41.86 11.16 12.30
C TRP A 1006 -40.43 10.71 12.03
N THR A 1007 -39.47 11.39 12.64
CA THR A 1007 -38.06 11.08 12.44
C THR A 1007 -37.32 10.94 13.76
N GLY A 1008 -36.39 9.99 13.81
CA GLY A 1008 -35.48 9.90 14.95
C GLY A 1008 -34.49 8.76 14.85
N LYS A 1009 -33.39 8.88 15.61
CA LYS A 1009 -32.42 7.79 15.80
C LYS A 1009 -32.99 6.64 16.62
N ASN A 1010 -33.78 6.99 17.62
CA ASN A 1010 -34.59 6.06 18.40
C ASN A 1010 -36.02 6.60 18.43
N MET A 1011 -36.99 5.77 18.09
CA MET A 1011 -38.41 6.14 18.26
C MET A 1011 -39.13 5.12 19.13
N THR A 1012 -40.08 5.59 19.92
CA THR A 1012 -41.02 4.75 20.67
C THR A 1012 -42.43 5.17 20.33
N ILE A 1013 -43.22 4.26 19.78
CA ILE A 1013 -44.63 4.45 19.44
C ILE A 1013 -45.42 3.56 20.39
N GLU A 1014 -46.14 4.17 21.33
CA GLU A 1014 -47.05 3.49 22.24
C GLU A 1014 -48.47 3.68 21.74
N ILE A 1015 -49.20 2.59 21.51
CA ILE A 1015 -50.59 2.60 21.08
C ILE A 1015 -51.40 1.89 22.17
N GLN A 1016 -52.32 2.58 22.82
CA GLN A 1016 -53.34 1.97 23.67
C GLN A 1016 -54.27 1.13 22.81
N THR A 1017 -54.66 -0.03 23.29
CA THR A 1017 -55.46 -1.01 22.55
C THR A 1017 -56.50 -1.64 23.47
N PRO A 1018 -57.65 -2.12 22.95
CA PRO A 1018 -58.49 -3.03 23.69
C PRO A 1018 -57.69 -4.27 24.15
N GLU A 1019 -57.95 -4.76 25.36
CA GLU A 1019 -57.23 -5.90 25.93
C GLU A 1019 -57.49 -7.19 25.14
N GLY A 1020 -56.43 -7.98 24.93
CA GLY A 1020 -56.52 -9.34 24.39
C GLY A 1020 -56.93 -9.43 22.92
N ILE A 1021 -56.58 -8.43 22.11
CA ILE A 1021 -56.80 -8.45 20.66
C ILE A 1021 -55.58 -8.99 19.91
N ILE A 1022 -55.85 -9.68 18.81
CA ILE A 1022 -54.83 -10.13 17.84
C ILE A 1022 -54.94 -9.21 16.62
N GLY A 1023 -53.80 -8.87 16.02
CA GLY A 1023 -53.83 -7.98 14.87
C GLY A 1023 -52.49 -7.80 14.20
N ASP A 1024 -52.45 -6.88 13.25
CA ASP A 1024 -51.28 -6.56 12.45
C ASP A 1024 -51.01 -5.05 12.47
N LEU A 1025 -49.85 -4.66 12.99
CA LEU A 1025 -49.36 -3.29 12.94
C LEU A 1025 -48.53 -3.08 11.68
N TYR A 1026 -49.05 -2.27 10.77
CA TYR A 1026 -48.41 -1.84 9.55
C TYR A 1026 -47.74 -0.48 9.75
N VAL A 1027 -46.46 -0.36 9.38
CA VAL A 1027 -45.66 0.87 9.53
C VAL A 1027 -45.00 1.18 8.19
N LYS A 1028 -45.25 2.37 7.65
CA LYS A 1028 -44.64 2.84 6.41
C LYS A 1028 -43.35 3.61 6.70
N PHE A 1029 -42.23 3.02 6.30
CA PHE A 1029 -40.92 3.64 6.39
C PHE A 1029 -40.53 4.31 5.07
N GLU A 1030 -39.86 5.45 5.18
CA GLU A 1030 -39.55 6.33 4.07
C GLU A 1030 -38.04 6.64 3.97
N ASP A 1031 -37.58 6.91 2.75
CA ASP A 1031 -36.19 7.31 2.47
C ASP A 1031 -36.11 8.24 1.24
N TRP A 1032 -37.05 9.15 1.10
CA TRP A 1032 -37.19 9.99 -0.10
C TRP A 1032 -36.04 11.00 -0.33
N ASN A 1033 -35.14 11.16 0.64
CA ASN A 1033 -33.88 11.90 0.50
C ASN A 1033 -32.64 11.00 0.39
N HIS A 1034 -32.84 9.71 0.08
CA HIS A 1034 -31.81 8.75 -0.33
C HIS A 1034 -30.64 8.59 0.65
N GLN A 1035 -30.94 8.53 1.96
CA GLN A 1035 -29.93 8.34 3.00
C GLN A 1035 -29.66 6.87 3.31
N ASN A 1036 -30.22 5.94 2.53
CA ASN A 1036 -30.01 4.50 2.66
C ASN A 1036 -30.36 3.99 4.06
N ARG A 1037 -31.53 4.40 4.56
CA ARG A 1037 -31.94 4.15 5.94
C ARG A 1037 -32.16 2.66 6.22
N ALA A 1038 -31.62 2.17 7.32
CA ALA A 1038 -31.85 0.82 7.85
C ALA A 1038 -31.92 0.87 9.37
N GLY A 1039 -32.60 -0.08 10.00
CA GLY A 1039 -32.80 -0.06 11.45
C GLY A 1039 -33.26 -1.39 12.04
N LEU A 1040 -33.26 -1.43 13.36
CA LEU A 1040 -33.85 -2.50 14.16
C LEU A 1040 -35.23 -2.06 14.63
N LEU A 1041 -36.20 -2.95 14.52
CA LEU A 1041 -37.57 -2.77 15.01
C LEU A 1041 -37.78 -3.76 16.15
N SER A 1042 -38.38 -3.32 17.24
CA SER A 1042 -38.72 -4.16 18.38
C SER A 1042 -40.17 -3.90 18.76
N ILE A 1043 -41.02 -4.91 18.63
CA ILE A 1043 -42.42 -4.88 19.09
C ILE A 1043 -42.55 -5.84 20.27
N GLU A 1044 -42.89 -5.35 21.45
CA GLU A 1044 -42.96 -6.17 22.68
C GLU A 1044 -41.73 -7.06 22.90
N GLY A 1045 -40.53 -6.54 22.62
CA GLY A 1045 -39.25 -7.25 22.76
C GLY A 1045 -38.92 -8.23 21.62
N ARG A 1046 -39.80 -8.41 20.63
CA ARG A 1046 -39.53 -9.20 19.42
C ARG A 1046 -38.86 -8.34 18.37
N GLU A 1047 -37.62 -8.70 18.02
CA GLU A 1047 -36.81 -7.93 17.08
C GLU A 1047 -37.02 -8.33 15.62
N SER A 1048 -36.96 -7.36 14.72
CA SER A 1048 -36.94 -7.55 13.27
C SER A 1048 -36.07 -6.50 12.61
N ILE A 1049 -35.49 -6.82 11.46
CA ILE A 1049 -34.60 -5.91 10.75
C ILE A 1049 -35.36 -5.17 9.66
N LEU A 1050 -35.26 -3.84 9.67
CA LEU A 1050 -35.59 -2.95 8.56
C LEU A 1050 -34.35 -2.76 7.69
N GLU A 1051 -34.35 -3.36 6.49
CA GLU A 1051 -33.24 -3.23 5.55
C GLU A 1051 -33.18 -1.86 4.87
N ASN A 1052 -32.06 -1.58 4.18
CA ASN A 1052 -31.86 -0.36 3.39
C ASN A 1052 -33.04 -0.11 2.42
N GLN A 1053 -33.58 1.11 2.48
CA GLN A 1053 -34.76 1.55 1.74
C GLN A 1053 -34.50 1.97 0.26
N LYS A 1054 -33.24 2.15 -0.19
CA LYS A 1054 -32.86 2.53 -1.58
C LYS A 1054 -33.81 3.55 -2.27
N GLY A 1055 -34.31 4.54 -1.52
CA GLY A 1055 -35.21 5.56 -2.06
C GLY A 1055 -36.64 5.11 -2.45
N LYS A 1056 -37.11 3.95 -1.98
CA LYS A 1056 -38.50 3.49 -2.20
C LYS A 1056 -39.28 3.47 -0.89
N GLU A 1057 -40.60 3.68 -0.99
CA GLU A 1057 -41.53 3.46 0.12
C GLU A 1057 -41.53 1.97 0.53
N ARG A 1058 -41.56 1.68 1.83
CA ARG A 1058 -41.64 0.28 2.30
C ARG A 1058 -42.52 0.15 3.51
N TRP A 1059 -43.52 -0.72 3.38
CA TRP A 1059 -44.37 -1.12 4.47
C TRP A 1059 -43.77 -2.30 5.22
N VAL A 1060 -43.83 -2.21 6.55
CA VAL A 1060 -43.47 -3.27 7.47
C VAL A 1060 -44.72 -3.74 8.18
N LYS A 1061 -44.94 -5.06 8.20
CA LYS A 1061 -46.00 -5.70 8.97
C LYS A 1061 -45.40 -6.31 10.23
N LEU A 1062 -45.95 -5.97 11.39
CA LEU A 1062 -45.58 -6.50 12.70
C LEU A 1062 -46.80 -7.20 13.28
N PHE A 1063 -46.70 -8.52 13.48
CA PHE A 1063 -47.78 -9.31 14.05
C PHE A 1063 -47.93 -9.02 15.54
N ILE A 1064 -49.15 -8.71 15.98
CA ILE A 1064 -49.53 -8.46 17.38
C ILE A 1064 -50.29 -9.68 17.88
N MET A 1065 -49.70 -10.35 18.87
CA MET A 1065 -50.29 -11.51 19.53
C MET A 1065 -51.29 -11.06 20.61
N ARG A 1066 -52.14 -11.99 21.06
CA ARG A 1066 -53.12 -11.69 22.12
C ARG A 1066 -52.43 -11.24 23.40
N GLU A 1067 -51.29 -11.86 23.70
CA GLU A 1067 -50.48 -11.60 24.88
C GLU A 1067 -49.86 -10.20 24.87
N ASP A 1068 -49.58 -9.66 23.68
CA ASP A 1068 -48.95 -8.35 23.50
C ASP A 1068 -49.88 -7.18 23.86
N THR A 1069 -51.21 -7.41 23.90
CA THR A 1069 -52.21 -6.37 24.16
C THR A 1069 -52.94 -6.56 25.50
N ASN A 1070 -52.57 -7.57 26.30
CA ASN A 1070 -53.23 -7.88 27.56
C ASN A 1070 -53.09 -6.77 28.62
N ASP A 1071 -52.06 -5.93 28.52
CA ASP A 1071 -51.87 -4.77 29.40
C ASP A 1071 -52.52 -3.48 28.86
N GLY A 1072 -53.34 -3.62 27.80
CA GLY A 1072 -54.10 -2.53 27.19
C GLY A 1072 -53.27 -1.61 26.28
N LYS A 1073 -52.06 -2.01 25.87
CA LYS A 1073 -51.22 -1.24 24.94
C LYS A 1073 -50.26 -2.11 24.14
N ILE A 1074 -49.66 -1.53 23.10
CA ILE A 1074 -48.51 -2.07 22.37
C ILE A 1074 -47.44 -1.00 22.20
N VAL A 1075 -46.18 -1.40 22.22
CA VAL A 1075 -45.00 -0.54 22.17
C VAL A 1075 -44.07 -0.98 21.06
N LEU A 1076 -44.02 -0.18 20.00
CA LEU A 1076 -43.03 -0.30 18.93
C LEU A 1076 -41.82 0.59 19.25
N LYS A 1077 -40.65 -0.01 19.37
CA LYS A 1077 -39.36 0.68 19.45
C LYS A 1077 -38.62 0.53 18.12
N THR A 1078 -37.99 1.61 17.67
CA THR A 1078 -37.12 1.58 16.49
C THR A 1078 -35.75 2.16 16.84
N HIS A 1079 -34.71 1.62 16.22
CA HIS A 1079 -33.33 2.06 16.38
C HIS A 1079 -32.62 2.07 15.04
N THR A 1080 -32.07 3.22 14.65
CA THR A 1080 -31.37 3.37 13.38
C THR A 1080 -30.03 2.61 13.38
N LYS A 1081 -29.76 1.87 12.30
CA LYS A 1081 -28.48 1.20 12.03
C LYS A 1081 -27.70 1.86 10.89
N GLN A 1082 -28.39 2.48 9.93
CA GLN A 1082 -27.82 3.17 8.77
C GLN A 1082 -28.73 4.33 8.36
N GLY A 1083 -28.17 5.40 7.79
CA GLY A 1083 -28.85 6.69 7.60
C GLY A 1083 -28.94 7.44 8.94
N GLY A 1084 -28.91 8.78 8.96
CA GLY A 1084 -28.81 9.54 10.22
C GLY A 1084 -30.00 9.38 11.20
N ASN A 1085 -31.13 8.87 10.72
CA ASN A 1085 -32.39 8.62 11.44
C ASN A 1085 -33.27 7.60 10.68
N LEU A 1086 -34.37 7.14 11.27
CA LEU A 1086 -35.48 6.50 10.55
C LEU A 1086 -36.61 7.50 10.29
N MET A 1087 -37.44 7.24 9.27
CA MET A 1087 -38.60 8.06 8.92
C MET A 1087 -39.86 7.20 8.84
N ILE A 1088 -40.92 7.56 9.57
CA ILE A 1088 -42.24 6.90 9.53
C ILE A 1088 -43.28 7.90 9.05
N SER A 1089 -43.90 7.65 7.90
CA SER A 1089 -44.94 8.52 7.33
C SER A 1089 -46.35 8.08 7.65
N GLN A 1090 -46.56 6.78 7.90
CA GLN A 1090 -47.88 6.22 8.18
C GLN A 1090 -47.81 5.02 9.11
N ILE A 1091 -48.83 4.85 9.95
CA ILE A 1091 -49.04 3.65 10.77
C ILE A 1091 -50.50 3.23 10.69
N ALA A 1092 -50.77 1.95 10.48
CA ALA A 1092 -52.09 1.36 10.57
C ALA A 1092 -52.10 0.10 11.42
N PHE A 1093 -53.01 -0.01 12.38
CA PHE A 1093 -53.22 -1.21 13.17
C PHE A 1093 -54.52 -1.88 12.76
N ILE A 1094 -54.44 -3.07 12.18
CA ILE A 1094 -55.59 -3.86 11.73
C ILE A 1094 -55.86 -4.94 12.76
N LYS A 1095 -57.10 -5.01 13.27
CA LYS A 1095 -57.54 -6.11 14.12
C LYS A 1095 -57.90 -7.31 13.23
N GLN A 1096 -57.41 -8.50 13.58
CA GLN A 1096 -57.74 -9.76 12.88
C GLN A 1096 -59.04 -10.36 13.37
#